data_AF-A0A523CB51-F1
#
_entry.id   AF-A0A523CB51-F1
#
_cell.length_a   1.000
_cell.length_b   1.000
_cell.length_c   1.000
_cell.angle_alpha   90.00
_cell.angle_beta   90.00
_cell.angle_gamma   90.00
#
_symmetry.space_group_name_H-M   'P 1'
#
loop_
_entity.id
_entity.type
_entity.pdbx_description
1 polymer ?
#
loop_
_entity_poly.entity_id
_entity_poly.type
_entity_poly.pdbx_seq_one_letter_code
_entity_poly.pdbx_strand_id
1 'polypeptide(L)'
;MDWGPGYRRRIVLAAVALAFACVFFASPAALAATAPHVATSPTTDTCAMCHRAHTAPGSFGRVTPDSWEMTSSALAVAVPSDTGDTQLCYVCHGFEALGSGTDVQSSFNATSAHTLAPVASPYGPSVKQCSSCHDAHGADKVTTDTPFPRLLRSRTSSGSPVFQAEEYCATCHQDRPADTFDGLAVYRQTGHYKQLPDPANGTKVRCSICHVAHGSTIAPLIVSEITSPALTATFTVPANDRRLCFGCHPTSLGTYAGPATYAVSGHGVSSAVSTIAGEWPATNATRLVGECQSCHASMGRDDGTGNAIPKLADASGRELCDRCHDVDGPAATDIKSLGYPASAAADPELVVAVSPDAATAAFGRIALYGTEATSTVPRTVRGPREYRAAAGVGAMATGDIDGDGTVDVIVADPALARVTVLIQDDLKGITSNFGPGVQAIAATAEFVAVADIFDDPSNLPELLALDADAGNLYVYRWDGFGSLAPVDGPIAVGATPTGIATGALTGTAAFADVVITDASVPEYNLLTETAADTLTIVDTAATKTGPRGPSIGDVWPDAGTEIVIANSGDPVDSVSVFAADGTLLGDVSVDAAVGARAWDTLVADVLWDSPIASDELAVAIYGADGLSSVNVFEQTATGLDVPQRYDTGTGFGTGSLAAGDLDGDGHIELVAGDGGWWDRDETKAHGPGVHVYNDVAGTTLTGAFFPGGGVERAGMPPAVAIADLGMVGYSRHPVSAVPAAHDSTETPPYARRHVECVDCHEVHEATSTVSVAPLVYGRLKGVFGSTITNTGSGTSITYGDAQPVTNEYEVCLKCHSAYTDLEGGRDIAAEVNPLNASVHAVEQAGSAVAQNGSFTGGWTNTSTLFCKDCHGTADAAAPVGTHSSAQAPILLKPYLGVSPSDSGMLCYSCHKYSVYYTSVDDTSTTGSYFYNSAGAVPELHGLHVRVHGFGCASCHVSHGSPTEARLIRDDVGFVLPDAPDDGSCTNVCHTGGAKHAYTR
;
A
#
# COMPACT_ATOMS: atom_id res chain seq x y z
N MET A 1 -0.11 12.90 88.49
CA MET A 1 0.73 13.05 87.29
C MET A 1 0.08 14.09 86.37
N ASP A 2 0.52 15.34 86.18
CA ASP A 2 1.35 16.28 86.97
C ASP A 2 1.65 17.52 86.06
N TRP A 3 1.57 18.81 86.40
CA TRP A 3 1.25 19.58 87.63
C TRP A 3 0.17 20.67 87.35
N GLY A 4 -0.28 21.41 88.38
CA GLY A 4 -0.81 22.79 88.23
C GLY A 4 0.30 23.85 88.36
N PRO A 5 0.04 25.13 88.73
CA PRO A 5 -1.22 25.86 89.00
C PRO A 5 -1.41 27.08 88.04
N GLY A 6 -2.54 27.82 88.02
CA GLY A 6 -2.84 28.99 88.88
C GLY A 6 -2.17 30.31 88.41
N TYR A 7 -2.68 31.53 88.64
CA TYR A 7 -3.92 32.03 89.26
C TYR A 7 -3.96 33.58 89.03
N ARG A 8 -5.15 34.22 88.92
CA ARG A 8 -5.38 35.69 88.84
C ARG A 8 -4.87 36.36 87.53
N ARG A 9 -5.49 37.41 87.01
CA ARG A 9 -6.39 38.40 87.64
C ARG A 9 -7.51 38.86 86.70
N ARG A 10 -8.71 39.06 87.26
CA ARG A 10 -9.79 39.84 86.63
C ARG A 10 -9.30 41.28 86.39
N ILE A 11 -9.67 41.88 85.25
CA ILE A 11 -9.75 43.31 84.83
C ILE A 11 -9.34 43.41 83.34
N VAL A 12 -10.19 42.93 82.41
CA VAL A 12 -10.20 43.31 80.96
C VAL A 12 -11.59 43.05 80.33
N LEU A 13 -12.36 42.08 80.84
CA LEU A 13 -13.64 41.60 80.28
C LEU A 13 -14.79 42.62 80.05
N ALA A 14 -14.59 43.90 80.35
CA ALA A 14 -15.53 44.98 80.01
C ALA A 14 -15.14 45.76 78.72
N ALA A 15 -13.91 45.61 78.21
CA ALA A 15 -13.42 46.38 77.07
C ALA A 15 -13.61 45.69 75.70
N VAL A 16 -13.67 44.35 75.66
CA VAL A 16 -13.71 43.58 74.40
C VAL A 16 -15.13 43.49 73.81
N ALA A 17 -16.17 43.49 74.66
CA ALA A 17 -17.56 43.39 74.22
C ALA A 17 -18.08 44.65 73.49
N LEU A 18 -17.48 45.82 73.72
CA LEU A 18 -17.88 47.07 73.06
C LEU A 18 -17.15 47.30 71.72
N ALA A 19 -16.00 46.65 71.52
CA ALA A 19 -15.24 46.74 70.27
C ALA A 19 -15.85 45.91 69.12
N PHE A 20 -16.53 44.79 69.44
CA PHE A 20 -17.16 43.93 68.43
C PHE A 20 -18.52 44.42 67.91
N ALA A 21 -19.20 45.32 68.62
CA ALA A 21 -20.54 45.79 68.26
C ALA A 21 -20.54 46.97 67.26
N CYS A 22 -19.45 47.73 67.16
CA CYS A 22 -19.36 48.92 66.29
C CYS A 22 -18.82 48.63 64.88
N VAL A 23 -18.44 47.38 64.57
CA VAL A 23 -17.86 47.00 63.26
C VAL A 23 -18.95 46.61 62.24
N PHE A 24 -20.20 46.42 62.66
CA PHE A 24 -21.27 45.84 61.82
C PHE A 24 -22.32 46.81 61.26
N PHE A 25 -22.27 48.12 61.57
CA PHE A 25 -23.24 49.10 61.07
C PHE A 25 -22.61 50.41 60.56
N ALA A 26 -21.60 50.27 59.72
CA ALA A 26 -21.23 51.27 58.73
C ALA A 26 -20.51 50.57 57.58
N SER A 27 -21.26 50.01 56.64
CA SER A 27 -20.73 49.77 55.29
C SER A 27 -20.74 51.11 54.56
N PRO A 28 -19.61 51.81 54.39
CA PRO A 28 -19.52 52.66 53.23
C PRO A 28 -19.59 51.71 52.03
N ALA A 29 -20.62 51.86 51.21
CA ALA A 29 -20.51 51.55 49.79
C ALA A 29 -19.56 52.57 49.15
N ALA A 30 -18.33 52.66 49.68
CA ALA A 30 -17.22 53.33 49.05
C ALA A 30 -16.82 52.43 47.90
N LEU A 31 -17.10 52.91 46.70
CA LEU A 31 -16.57 52.39 45.44
C LEU A 31 -15.14 51.91 45.67
N ALA A 32 -14.91 50.60 45.52
CA ALA A 32 -13.59 50.09 45.24
C ALA A 32 -13.21 50.66 43.88
N ALA A 33 -12.57 51.84 43.89
CA ALA A 33 -12.10 52.47 42.68
C ALA A 33 -11.14 51.49 42.00
N THR A 34 -11.50 51.05 40.80
CA THR A 34 -10.75 50.08 39.98
C THR A 34 -9.47 50.68 39.41
N ALA A 35 -8.57 51.08 40.33
CA ALA A 35 -7.19 51.40 40.05
C ALA A 35 -6.33 50.12 40.14
N PRO A 36 -5.22 50.00 39.38
CA PRO A 36 -4.60 51.07 38.61
C PRO A 36 -5.25 51.36 37.24
N HIS A 37 -5.98 50.42 36.65
CA HIS A 37 -6.33 50.48 35.22
C HIS A 37 -7.67 51.17 34.89
N VAL A 38 -7.83 52.43 35.29
CA VAL A 38 -8.98 53.26 34.89
C VAL A 38 -8.70 53.98 33.57
N ALA A 39 -9.73 54.08 32.71
CA ALA A 39 -9.72 55.01 31.58
C ALA A 39 -9.81 56.45 32.11
N THR A 40 -8.66 57.10 32.30
CA THR A 40 -8.57 58.41 32.94
C THR A 40 -8.65 59.58 31.98
N SER A 41 -9.26 60.68 32.45
CA SER A 41 -8.99 62.02 31.91
C SER A 41 -7.52 62.39 32.20
N PRO A 42 -6.83 63.17 31.34
CA PRO A 42 -5.43 63.59 31.54
C PRO A 42 -5.11 64.41 32.81
N THR A 43 -6.04 64.50 33.77
CA THR A 43 -6.08 65.46 34.88
C THR A 43 -6.40 64.83 36.25
N THR A 44 -6.47 63.50 36.37
CA THR A 44 -6.79 62.81 37.64
C THR A 44 -5.54 62.49 38.46
N ASP A 45 -5.58 62.73 39.77
CA ASP A 45 -4.49 62.45 40.72
C ASP A 45 -4.04 60.97 40.74
N THR A 46 -4.87 60.03 40.26
CA THR A 46 -4.53 58.61 40.07
C THR A 46 -3.24 58.43 39.26
N CYS A 47 -2.97 59.33 38.30
CA CYS A 47 -1.75 59.32 37.50
C CYS A 47 -0.48 59.46 38.36
N ALA A 48 -0.56 60.11 39.53
CA ALA A 48 0.58 60.29 40.44
C ALA A 48 1.05 58.99 41.12
N MET A 49 0.26 57.91 41.05
CA MET A 49 0.65 56.57 41.52
C MET A 49 1.67 55.90 40.60
N CYS A 50 1.66 56.22 39.30
CA CYS A 50 2.55 55.65 38.29
C CYS A 50 3.53 56.67 37.70
N HIS A 51 3.23 57.97 37.80
CA HIS A 51 3.99 59.07 37.21
C HIS A 51 4.38 60.10 38.29
N ARG A 52 5.67 60.25 38.58
CA ARG A 52 6.16 61.40 39.38
C ARG A 52 6.70 62.48 38.44
N ALA A 53 5.90 63.52 38.21
CA ALA A 53 6.40 64.72 37.56
C ALA A 53 7.55 65.33 38.38
N HIS A 54 8.68 65.61 37.72
CA HIS A 54 9.91 66.20 38.26
C HIS A 54 10.78 65.30 39.17
N THR A 55 11.87 64.75 38.61
CA THR A 55 13.29 64.71 39.10
C THR A 55 14.03 63.38 38.82
N ALA A 56 14.89 63.36 37.79
CA ALA A 56 16.21 62.69 37.77
C ALA A 56 16.87 62.79 36.36
N PRO A 57 18.16 63.17 36.24
CA PRO A 57 18.92 63.04 34.99
C PRO A 57 19.49 61.62 34.87
N GLY A 58 18.68 60.68 34.40
CA GLY A 58 19.10 59.33 34.03
C GLY A 58 19.28 59.18 32.52
N SER A 59 20.06 58.18 32.09
CA SER A 59 20.18 57.78 30.69
C SER A 59 18.93 57.02 30.25
N PHE A 60 17.90 57.73 29.80
CA PHE A 60 16.67 57.11 29.29
C PHE A 60 16.82 56.75 27.81
N GLY A 61 16.67 55.47 27.48
CA GLY A 61 16.57 54.95 26.12
C GLY A 61 15.51 53.86 26.05
N ARG A 62 15.08 53.49 24.83
CA ARG A 62 14.33 52.23 24.68
C ARG A 62 15.26 51.09 25.13
N VAL A 63 14.72 50.17 25.94
CA VAL A 63 15.45 48.97 26.42
C VAL A 63 16.07 48.19 25.25
N THR A 64 15.41 48.19 24.09
CA THR A 64 15.98 47.80 22.80
C THR A 64 15.62 48.85 21.74
N PRO A 65 16.57 49.34 20.92
CA PRO A 65 16.29 50.35 19.89
C PRO A 65 15.16 49.96 18.92
N ASP A 66 15.08 48.66 18.61
CA ASP A 66 14.20 48.11 17.58
C ASP A 66 12.83 47.61 18.11
N SER A 67 12.57 47.60 19.42
CA SER A 67 11.25 47.19 19.93
C SER A 67 10.21 48.28 19.75
N TRP A 68 9.10 47.94 19.09
CA TRP A 68 7.89 48.77 19.00
C TRP A 68 7.01 48.68 20.25
N GLU A 69 7.34 47.80 21.19
CA GLU A 69 6.53 47.41 22.35
C GLU A 69 6.36 48.56 23.37
N MET A 70 7.37 49.44 23.52
CA MET A 70 7.35 50.59 24.44
C MET A 70 6.86 51.92 23.83
N THR A 71 6.18 51.88 22.67
CA THR A 71 5.79 53.11 21.93
C THR A 71 4.68 53.95 22.58
N SER A 72 4.01 53.44 23.61
CA SER A 72 2.85 54.09 24.25
C SER A 72 3.05 54.43 25.73
N SER A 73 4.18 54.06 26.34
CA SER A 73 4.51 54.22 27.76
C SER A 73 5.56 55.30 28.02
N ALA A 74 5.54 56.37 27.21
CA ALA A 74 6.55 57.45 27.14
C ALA A 74 6.72 58.33 28.41
N LEU A 75 6.11 57.97 29.54
CA LEU A 75 6.16 58.74 30.79
C LEU A 75 6.26 57.87 32.07
N ALA A 76 6.65 56.60 31.96
CA ALA A 76 6.86 55.75 33.14
C ALA A 76 8.00 56.28 34.05
N VAL A 77 7.84 56.14 35.38
CA VAL A 77 8.93 56.41 36.32
C VAL A 77 10.05 55.41 36.11
N ALA A 78 11.19 55.91 35.61
CA ALA A 78 12.51 55.27 35.60
C ALA A 78 12.51 53.73 35.60
N VAL A 79 12.01 53.13 34.51
CA VAL A 79 12.19 51.69 34.28
C VAL A 79 13.68 51.37 34.11
N PRO A 80 14.26 50.44 34.88
CA PRO A 80 15.65 50.06 34.69
C PRO A 80 15.87 49.49 33.30
N SER A 81 17.01 49.84 32.67
CA SER A 81 17.30 49.47 31.28
C SER A 81 17.52 47.96 31.06
N ASP A 82 17.64 47.19 32.13
CA ASP A 82 17.75 45.73 32.13
C ASP A 82 16.40 45.02 32.38
N THR A 83 15.55 45.52 33.28
CA THR A 83 14.32 44.83 33.74
C THR A 83 13.01 45.39 33.18
N GLY A 84 13.03 46.55 32.51
CA GLY A 84 11.84 47.12 31.83
C GLY A 84 10.69 47.50 32.78
N ASP A 85 9.46 47.53 32.27
CA ASP A 85 8.26 47.89 33.05
C ASP A 85 7.77 46.81 34.03
N THR A 86 8.29 45.58 33.91
CA THR A 86 7.92 44.42 34.73
C THR A 86 7.95 44.72 36.22
N GLN A 87 9.03 45.36 36.69
CA GLN A 87 9.18 45.69 38.11
C GLN A 87 8.15 46.73 38.59
N LEU A 88 7.80 47.70 37.75
CA LEU A 88 6.77 48.71 38.05
C LEU A 88 5.38 48.05 38.17
N CYS A 89 5.06 47.12 37.27
CA CYS A 89 3.81 46.36 37.32
C CYS A 89 3.72 45.50 38.59
N TYR A 90 4.82 44.85 39.01
CA TYR A 90 4.85 44.03 40.23
C TYR A 90 4.72 44.84 41.55
N VAL A 91 4.91 46.17 41.56
CA VAL A 91 4.53 46.99 42.75
C VAL A 91 3.03 46.91 43.04
N CYS A 92 2.21 46.80 41.98
CA CYS A 92 0.75 46.73 42.06
C CYS A 92 0.20 45.31 41.87
N HIS A 93 0.94 44.41 41.22
CA HIS A 93 0.53 43.04 40.86
C HIS A 93 1.49 41.95 41.36
N GLY A 94 2.35 42.26 42.32
CA GLY A 94 3.24 41.31 42.99
C GLY A 94 2.65 40.69 44.25
N PHE A 95 3.39 39.75 44.83
CA PHE A 95 2.98 39.01 46.03
C PHE A 95 2.90 39.88 47.31
N GLU A 96 3.56 41.05 47.32
CA GLU A 96 3.49 42.07 48.39
C GLU A 96 2.66 43.31 47.98
N ALA A 97 1.87 43.24 46.92
CA ALA A 97 1.27 44.41 46.29
C ALA A 97 0.28 45.19 47.17
N LEU A 98 0.34 46.52 47.07
CA LEU A 98 -0.37 47.46 47.94
C LEU A 98 -1.78 47.86 47.45
N GLY A 99 -2.30 47.35 46.31
CA GLY A 99 -3.52 47.93 45.74
C GLY A 99 -4.39 47.14 44.75
N SER A 100 -3.89 46.23 43.91
CA SER A 100 -4.74 45.62 42.86
C SER A 100 -5.53 44.38 43.30
N GLY A 101 -5.14 43.73 44.40
CA GLY A 101 -5.71 42.46 44.86
C GLY A 101 -5.46 41.25 43.94
N THR A 102 -4.69 41.39 42.86
CA THR A 102 -4.38 40.30 41.91
C THR A 102 -2.87 40.12 41.82
N ASP A 103 -2.36 39.05 42.45
CA ASP A 103 -0.96 38.62 42.32
C ASP A 103 -0.74 37.91 40.98
N VAL A 104 0.07 38.53 40.14
CA VAL A 104 0.50 38.06 38.82
C VAL A 104 1.96 37.57 38.89
N GLN A 105 2.78 38.14 39.78
CA GLN A 105 4.20 37.83 39.93
C GLN A 105 4.44 36.39 40.38
N SER A 106 3.70 35.91 41.39
CA SER A 106 3.86 34.53 41.87
C SER A 106 3.51 33.50 40.79
N SER A 107 2.43 33.77 40.03
CA SER A 107 2.00 32.93 38.90
C SER A 107 3.08 32.88 37.81
N PHE A 108 3.58 34.04 37.38
CA PHE A 108 4.63 34.11 36.36
C PHE A 108 5.91 33.40 36.80
N ASN A 109 6.42 33.73 37.98
CA ASN A 109 7.69 33.20 38.48
C ASN A 109 7.66 31.69 38.75
N ALA A 110 6.51 31.14 39.12
CA ALA A 110 6.39 29.71 39.42
C ALA A 110 6.21 28.85 38.15
N THR A 111 5.53 29.39 37.12
CA THR A 111 4.90 28.53 36.10
C THR A 111 4.75 29.12 34.70
N SER A 112 5.25 30.32 34.40
CA SER A 112 5.17 30.88 33.05
C SER A 112 6.25 30.34 32.11
N ALA A 113 5.85 29.87 30.92
CA ALA A 113 6.75 29.62 29.80
C ALA A 113 7.28 30.91 29.15
N HIS A 114 6.55 32.03 29.27
CA HIS A 114 6.99 33.35 28.83
C HIS A 114 7.91 33.98 29.88
N THR A 115 9.14 34.32 29.49
CA THR A 115 10.04 35.13 30.31
C THR A 115 9.90 36.62 30.00
N LEU A 116 9.94 37.44 31.05
CA LEU A 116 9.99 38.89 30.94
C LEU A 116 11.44 39.40 31.08
N ALA A 117 11.66 40.67 30.74
CA ALA A 117 12.96 41.34 30.82
C ALA A 117 13.69 41.12 32.16
N PRO A 118 15.01 40.83 32.15
CA PRO A 118 15.95 40.92 31.02
C PRO A 118 15.95 39.74 30.05
N VAL A 119 15.28 38.63 30.35
CA VAL A 119 15.46 37.37 29.62
C VAL A 119 14.57 37.34 28.38
N ALA A 120 15.19 37.10 27.22
CA ALA A 120 14.47 36.88 25.96
C ALA A 120 13.60 35.63 26.07
N SER A 121 12.31 35.77 25.74
CA SER A 121 11.38 34.65 25.64
C SER A 121 11.86 33.68 24.55
N PRO A 122 11.71 32.35 24.72
CA PRO A 122 11.93 31.39 23.62
C PRO A 122 10.99 31.64 22.43
N TYR A 123 9.87 32.33 22.68
CA TYR A 123 8.80 32.60 21.75
C TYR A 123 8.68 34.11 21.48
N GLY A 124 8.77 34.48 20.20
CA GLY A 124 8.80 35.87 19.72
C GLY A 124 10.22 36.47 19.53
N PRO A 125 10.37 37.55 18.72
CA PRO A 125 11.67 38.10 18.31
C PRO A 125 12.33 39.07 19.32
N SER A 126 11.80 39.20 20.55
CA SER A 126 12.24 40.23 21.50
C SER A 126 12.03 39.84 22.96
N VAL A 127 12.80 40.48 23.84
CA VAL A 127 12.60 40.49 25.30
C VAL A 127 11.23 41.09 25.63
N LYS A 128 10.40 40.38 26.39
CA LYS A 128 9.02 40.79 26.68
C LYS A 128 8.89 41.62 27.95
N GLN A 129 7.87 42.49 27.96
CA GLN A 129 7.51 43.39 29.06
C GLN A 129 6.00 43.30 29.33
N CYS A 130 5.51 43.79 30.46
CA CYS A 130 4.08 43.76 30.76
C CYS A 130 3.27 44.56 29.73
N SER A 131 3.80 45.67 29.23
CA SER A 131 3.18 46.44 28.13
C SER A 131 3.32 45.83 26.73
N SER A 132 4.13 44.76 26.54
CA SER A 132 4.08 43.93 25.32
C SER A 132 2.74 43.18 25.19
N CYS A 133 2.04 42.99 26.31
CA CYS A 133 0.81 42.21 26.41
C CYS A 133 -0.39 43.07 26.85
N HIS A 134 -0.18 44.15 27.61
CA HIS A 134 -1.26 44.97 28.17
C HIS A 134 -1.20 46.46 27.81
N ASP A 135 -2.36 47.05 27.59
CA ASP A 135 -2.58 48.50 27.60
C ASP A 135 -3.03 48.99 28.98
N ALA A 136 -2.06 49.21 29.87
CA ALA A 136 -2.31 49.64 31.24
C ALA A 136 -3.14 50.94 31.39
N HIS A 137 -3.27 51.76 30.32
CA HIS A 137 -4.07 52.98 30.32
C HIS A 137 -5.50 52.82 29.79
N GLY A 138 -5.82 51.69 29.12
CA GLY A 138 -7.10 51.54 28.40
C GLY A 138 -7.38 52.67 27.41
N ALA A 139 -6.32 53.13 26.72
CA ALA A 139 -6.38 54.19 25.72
C ALA A 139 -7.20 53.77 24.51
N ASP A 140 -7.05 52.50 24.12
CA ASP A 140 -7.83 51.86 23.07
C ASP A 140 -9.11 51.23 23.65
N LYS A 141 -10.24 51.41 22.96
CA LYS A 141 -11.58 51.09 23.46
C LYS A 141 -12.44 50.38 22.40
N VAL A 142 -13.27 49.43 22.82
CA VAL A 142 -14.24 48.72 21.98
C VAL A 142 -15.35 49.66 21.49
N THR A 143 -15.82 50.52 22.40
CA THR A 143 -16.78 51.61 22.16
C THR A 143 -16.43 52.77 23.09
N THR A 144 -17.05 53.95 22.90
CA THR A 144 -16.89 55.08 23.82
C THR A 144 -17.01 54.63 25.28
N ASP A 145 -15.94 54.87 26.04
CA ASP A 145 -15.76 54.54 27.46
C ASP A 145 -15.82 53.05 27.87
N THR A 146 -15.65 52.12 26.92
CA THR A 146 -15.47 50.69 27.20
C THR A 146 -14.10 50.20 26.70
N PRO A 147 -13.08 50.09 27.57
CA PRO A 147 -11.78 49.52 27.21
C PRO A 147 -11.87 48.07 26.74
N PHE A 148 -10.85 47.58 26.04
CA PHE A 148 -10.76 46.16 25.68
C PHE A 148 -10.70 45.26 26.94
N PRO A 149 -11.40 44.11 26.96
CA PRO A 149 -11.39 43.19 28.10
C PRO A 149 -9.97 42.73 28.47
N ARG A 150 -9.68 42.69 29.78
CA ARG A 150 -8.33 42.46 30.34
C ARG A 150 -7.25 43.42 29.85
N LEU A 151 -7.62 44.48 29.14
CA LEU A 151 -6.73 45.50 28.57
C LEU A 151 -5.61 44.86 27.75
N LEU A 152 -5.93 43.84 26.96
CA LEU A 152 -4.96 43.18 26.10
C LEU A 152 -4.51 44.16 25.01
N ARG A 153 -3.20 44.25 24.77
CA ARG A 153 -2.62 44.87 23.57
C ARG A 153 -1.28 44.23 23.24
N SER A 154 -1.20 43.58 22.08
CA SER A 154 0.04 43.20 21.41
C SER A 154 0.21 44.00 20.11
N ARG A 155 1.29 43.76 19.35
CA ARG A 155 1.55 44.43 18.06
C ARG A 155 2.10 43.45 17.02
N THR A 156 1.67 43.59 15.77
CA THR A 156 2.27 42.88 14.62
C THR A 156 3.71 43.34 14.38
N SER A 157 4.44 42.63 13.51
CA SER A 157 5.77 43.05 13.01
C SER A 157 5.76 44.40 12.29
N SER A 158 4.61 44.83 11.76
CA SER A 158 4.40 46.19 11.19
C SER A 158 4.05 47.25 12.23
N GLY A 159 3.95 46.89 13.51
CA GLY A 159 3.62 47.79 14.63
C GLY A 159 2.11 48.02 14.84
N SER A 160 1.23 47.45 14.01
CA SER A 160 -0.22 47.56 14.14
C SER A 160 -0.70 46.86 15.43
N PRO A 161 -1.50 47.52 16.28
CA PRO A 161 -1.90 46.96 17.57
C PRO A 161 -3.07 45.97 17.44
N VAL A 162 -3.09 44.97 18.31
CA VAL A 162 -4.11 43.90 18.38
C VAL A 162 -4.56 43.69 19.83
N PHE A 163 -5.87 43.56 20.07
CA PHE A 163 -6.46 43.71 21.41
C PHE A 163 -7.42 42.59 21.86
N GLN A 164 -7.76 41.65 20.98
CA GLN A 164 -8.73 40.58 21.20
C GLN A 164 -8.56 39.51 20.13
N ALA A 165 -9.23 38.36 20.32
CA ALA A 165 -9.19 37.21 19.42
C ALA A 165 -7.78 36.62 19.19
N GLU A 166 -7.68 35.56 18.42
CA GLU A 166 -6.47 34.74 18.25
C GLU A 166 -5.31 35.53 17.64
N GLU A 167 -5.60 36.59 16.87
CA GLU A 167 -4.60 37.53 16.34
C GLU A 167 -3.69 38.06 17.45
N TYR A 168 -4.20 38.25 18.68
CA TYR A 168 -3.42 38.73 19.82
C TYR A 168 -2.26 37.78 20.17
N CYS A 169 -2.49 36.46 20.08
CA CYS A 169 -1.45 35.44 20.30
C CYS A 169 -0.56 35.29 19.05
N ALA A 170 -1.16 35.34 17.86
CA ALA A 170 -0.46 35.18 16.59
C ALA A 170 0.56 36.30 16.27
N THR A 171 0.56 37.42 17.01
CA THR A 171 1.66 38.41 16.92
C THR A 171 3.00 37.87 17.42
N CYS A 172 3.00 36.80 18.23
CA CYS A 172 4.21 36.25 18.86
C CYS A 172 4.41 34.75 18.57
N HIS A 173 3.33 33.96 18.55
CA HIS A 173 3.34 32.59 18.05
C HIS A 173 3.04 32.64 16.55
N GLN A 174 4.11 32.64 15.76
CA GLN A 174 4.04 32.57 14.30
C GLN A 174 4.20 31.12 13.85
N ASP A 175 3.76 30.83 12.64
CA ASP A 175 4.02 29.55 11.98
C ASP A 175 5.53 29.25 11.95
N ARG A 176 5.89 28.04 12.38
CA ARG A 176 7.24 27.54 12.60
C ARG A 176 7.25 26.02 12.39
N PRO A 177 8.06 25.47 11.47
CA PRO A 177 8.06 24.04 11.13
C PRO A 177 8.36 23.03 12.26
N ALA A 178 8.73 23.50 13.46
CA ALA A 178 9.08 22.66 14.60
C ALA A 178 8.04 22.66 15.74
N ASP A 179 7.02 23.53 15.65
CA ASP A 179 5.98 23.69 16.68
C ASP A 179 4.71 22.91 16.27
N THR A 180 3.81 22.59 17.21
CA THR A 180 2.49 21.96 16.94
C THR A 180 1.42 22.96 16.47
N PHE A 181 1.82 24.13 15.95
CA PHE A 181 0.91 25.20 15.54
C PHE A 181 1.36 25.81 14.21
N ASP A 182 0.75 25.32 13.14
CA ASP A 182 0.99 25.72 11.76
C ASP A 182 0.25 27.05 11.43
N GLY A 183 0.21 27.95 12.40
CA GLY A 183 -0.37 29.28 12.28
C GLY A 183 -1.90 29.40 12.32
N LEU A 184 -2.35 30.65 12.38
CA LEU A 184 -3.76 30.98 12.58
C LEU A 184 -4.66 30.66 11.37
N ALA A 185 -4.08 30.54 10.17
CA ALA A 185 -4.81 30.16 8.96
C ALA A 185 -5.34 28.72 9.06
N VAL A 186 -4.49 27.78 9.48
CA VAL A 186 -4.84 26.37 9.70
C VAL A 186 -5.79 26.24 10.90
N TYR A 187 -5.46 26.84 12.05
CA TYR A 187 -6.30 26.75 13.26
C TYR A 187 -7.75 27.16 13.01
N ARG A 188 -8.00 28.20 12.21
CA ARG A 188 -9.35 28.69 11.87
C ARG A 188 -10.21 27.70 11.10
N GLN A 189 -9.60 26.68 10.51
CA GLN A 189 -10.31 25.63 9.79
C GLN A 189 -10.75 24.49 10.72
N THR A 190 -10.11 24.35 11.88
CA THR A 190 -10.34 23.25 12.83
C THR A 190 -11.73 23.29 13.48
N GLY A 191 -12.21 22.13 13.93
CA GLY A 191 -13.37 22.02 14.80
C GLY A 191 -13.21 22.78 16.12
N HIS A 192 -12.01 22.78 16.71
CA HIS A 192 -11.71 23.55 17.91
C HIS A 192 -11.94 25.05 17.72
N TYR A 193 -11.49 25.65 16.62
CA TYR A 193 -11.84 27.04 16.36
C TYR A 193 -13.34 27.22 16.09
N LYS A 194 -13.93 26.43 15.18
CA LYS A 194 -15.30 26.65 14.68
C LYS A 194 -16.40 26.37 15.71
N GLN A 195 -16.18 25.46 16.65
CA GLN A 195 -17.20 25.00 17.61
C GLN A 195 -17.02 25.56 19.03
N LEU A 196 -15.81 26.01 19.42
CA LEU A 196 -15.62 26.63 20.73
C LEU A 196 -16.32 28.01 20.78
N PRO A 197 -17.09 28.30 21.85
CA PRO A 197 -17.69 29.61 22.05
C PRO A 197 -16.61 30.67 22.36
N ASP A 198 -16.97 31.95 22.23
CA ASP A 198 -16.12 33.02 22.74
C ASP A 198 -15.97 32.88 24.27
N PRO A 199 -14.76 33.00 24.84
CA PRO A 199 -14.53 32.81 26.27
C PRO A 199 -15.28 33.85 27.12
N ALA A 200 -15.82 33.39 28.26
CA ALA A 200 -16.58 34.22 29.20
C ALA A 200 -15.79 35.41 29.81
N ASN A 201 -14.47 35.43 29.63
CA ASN A 201 -13.60 36.55 30.02
C ASN A 201 -13.74 37.79 29.08
N GLY A 202 -14.47 37.66 27.97
CA GLY A 202 -14.75 38.72 27.00
C GLY A 202 -13.63 39.02 26.00
N THR A 203 -12.45 38.42 26.13
CA THR A 203 -11.28 38.73 25.28
C THR A 203 -11.40 38.18 23.86
N LYS A 204 -12.38 37.30 23.61
CA LYS A 204 -12.59 36.54 22.37
C LYS A 204 -11.44 35.61 21.97
N VAL A 205 -10.36 35.52 22.78
CA VAL A 205 -9.20 34.66 22.50
C VAL A 205 -9.55 33.22 22.87
N ARG A 206 -9.99 32.40 21.91
CA ARG A 206 -10.42 31.00 22.18
C ARG A 206 -9.29 30.12 22.70
N CYS A 207 -8.03 30.46 22.41
CA CYS A 207 -6.87 29.82 23.04
C CYS A 207 -6.92 29.86 24.58
N SER A 208 -7.57 30.88 25.18
CA SER A 208 -7.73 30.98 26.64
C SER A 208 -8.73 29.98 27.26
N ILE A 209 -9.37 29.14 26.44
CA ILE A 209 -10.17 27.99 26.89
C ILE A 209 -9.26 26.82 27.30
N CYS A 210 -8.08 26.69 26.67
CA CYS A 210 -7.10 25.65 26.95
C CYS A 210 -5.87 26.18 27.71
N HIS A 211 -5.50 27.44 27.51
CA HIS A 211 -4.25 28.04 28.04
C HIS A 211 -4.48 29.17 29.06
N VAL A 212 -3.63 29.26 30.07
CA VAL A 212 -3.54 30.38 31.03
C VAL A 212 -2.44 31.34 30.58
N ALA A 213 -2.72 32.63 30.54
CA ALA A 213 -1.77 33.63 30.02
C ALA A 213 -0.51 33.83 30.90
N HIS A 214 -0.61 33.62 32.22
CA HIS A 214 0.39 34.08 33.21
C HIS A 214 0.98 32.95 34.06
N GLY A 215 0.85 31.70 33.64
CA GLY A 215 1.33 30.52 34.37
C GLY A 215 0.27 29.49 34.72
N SER A 216 0.65 28.22 34.76
CA SER A 216 -0.16 27.13 35.30
C SER A 216 0.70 26.05 35.95
N THR A 217 0.21 25.45 37.04
CA THR A 217 0.82 24.24 37.62
C THR A 217 0.82 23.04 36.66
N ILE A 218 0.10 23.14 35.54
CA ILE A 218 -0.03 22.10 34.52
C ILE A 218 0.84 22.46 33.32
N ALA A 219 1.89 21.66 33.14
CA ALA A 219 2.99 22.08 32.30
C ALA A 219 2.61 22.17 30.80
N PRO A 220 2.99 23.25 30.11
CA PRO A 220 3.64 24.46 30.64
C PRO A 220 2.75 25.71 30.66
N LEU A 221 1.49 25.70 30.19
CA LEU A 221 0.50 26.79 30.40
C LEU A 221 -0.98 26.33 30.36
N ILE A 222 -1.34 25.07 30.67
CA ILE A 222 -2.73 24.58 30.49
C ILE A 222 -3.68 25.02 31.63
N VAL A 223 -4.94 25.37 31.37
CA VAL A 223 -5.91 25.73 32.43
C VAL A 223 -6.16 24.59 33.42
N SER A 224 -6.24 24.91 34.72
CA SER A 224 -6.50 23.93 35.78
C SER A 224 -7.97 23.51 35.89
N GLU A 225 -8.88 24.31 35.36
CA GLU A 225 -10.31 24.02 35.29
C GLU A 225 -10.84 24.38 33.90
N ILE A 226 -11.40 23.41 33.18
CA ILE A 226 -12.11 23.63 31.92
C ILE A 226 -13.62 23.64 32.17
N THR A 227 -14.31 24.61 31.57
CA THR A 227 -15.76 24.56 31.41
C THR A 227 -16.05 24.01 30.02
N SER A 228 -16.43 22.74 29.93
CA SER A 228 -16.67 22.09 28.64
C SER A 228 -17.87 22.72 27.93
N PRO A 229 -17.80 22.99 26.61
CA PRO A 229 -18.97 23.39 25.82
C PRO A 229 -20.07 22.31 25.82
N ALA A 230 -19.72 21.05 26.08
CA ALA A 230 -20.61 19.89 26.04
C ALA A 230 -21.15 19.46 27.43
N LEU A 231 -20.65 20.02 28.54
CA LEU A 231 -21.09 19.69 29.89
C LEU A 231 -21.55 20.92 30.66
N THR A 232 -22.52 20.74 31.56
CA THR A 232 -23.01 21.80 32.45
C THR A 232 -22.14 22.02 33.70
N ALA A 233 -21.03 21.28 33.84
CA ALA A 233 -20.18 21.27 35.02
C ALA A 233 -18.69 21.43 34.65
N THR A 234 -17.94 22.11 35.53
CA THR A 234 -16.50 22.31 35.40
C THR A 234 -15.74 21.01 35.64
N PHE A 235 -14.68 20.76 34.87
CA PHE A 235 -13.77 19.62 35.04
C PHE A 235 -12.37 20.11 35.42
N THR A 236 -11.82 19.58 36.50
CA THR A 236 -10.46 19.88 36.96
C THR A 236 -9.44 19.09 36.14
N VAL A 237 -8.57 19.80 35.42
CA VAL A 237 -7.46 19.19 34.68
C VAL A 237 -6.35 18.85 35.69
N PRO A 238 -5.88 17.59 35.78
CA PRO A 238 -4.85 17.20 36.74
C PRO A 238 -3.42 17.25 36.17
N ALA A 239 -3.28 17.16 34.84
CA ALA A 239 -2.03 17.18 34.10
C ALA A 239 -2.30 17.48 32.62
N ASN A 240 -1.27 17.88 31.86
CA ASN A 240 -1.33 18.02 30.41
C ASN A 240 -1.18 16.63 29.78
N ASP A 241 -2.20 15.79 29.91
CA ASP A 241 -2.30 14.47 29.26
C ASP A 241 -3.72 14.30 28.71
N ARG A 242 -4.07 13.10 28.23
CA ARG A 242 -5.41 12.73 27.75
C ARG A 242 -6.59 13.15 28.64
N ARG A 243 -6.40 13.34 29.95
CA ARG A 243 -7.44 13.80 30.89
C ARG A 243 -7.89 15.23 30.59
N LEU A 244 -7.04 16.09 30.01
CA LEU A 244 -7.43 17.40 29.48
C LEU A 244 -8.50 17.22 28.38
N CYS A 245 -8.21 16.35 27.40
CA CYS A 245 -9.11 16.06 26.29
C CYS A 245 -10.43 15.46 26.78
N PHE A 246 -10.38 14.51 27.72
CA PHE A 246 -11.58 13.81 28.24
C PHE A 246 -12.61 14.74 28.92
N GLY A 247 -12.18 15.86 29.52
CA GLY A 247 -13.14 16.81 30.09
C GLY A 247 -13.94 17.58 29.04
N CYS A 248 -13.37 17.81 27.85
CA CYS A 248 -14.07 18.38 26.70
C CYS A 248 -14.79 17.31 25.86
N HIS A 249 -14.25 16.09 25.78
CA HIS A 249 -14.78 14.95 25.03
C HIS A 249 -15.18 13.78 25.97
N PRO A 250 -16.25 13.95 26.78
CA PRO A 250 -16.70 12.94 27.75
C PRO A 250 -17.51 11.80 27.10
N THR A 251 -18.00 12.01 25.88
CA THR A 251 -18.78 11.08 25.06
C THR A 251 -18.08 10.86 23.72
N SER A 252 -18.59 9.91 22.93
CA SER A 252 -18.14 9.71 21.56
C SER A 252 -18.31 10.99 20.71
N LEU A 253 -17.34 11.26 19.83
CA LEU A 253 -17.36 12.39 18.89
C LEU A 253 -16.57 12.04 17.63
N GLY A 254 -17.23 12.01 16.47
CA GLY A 254 -16.62 11.46 15.25
C GLY A 254 -16.26 9.98 15.46
N THR A 255 -15.08 9.56 15.03
CA THR A 255 -14.59 8.18 15.20
C THR A 255 -14.02 7.89 16.60
N TYR A 256 -13.96 8.88 17.50
CA TYR A 256 -13.56 8.64 18.89
C TYR A 256 -14.71 8.03 19.68
N ALA A 257 -14.54 6.79 20.16
CA ALA A 257 -15.55 6.04 20.92
C ALA A 257 -15.82 6.55 22.35
N GLY A 258 -15.02 7.49 22.86
CA GLY A 258 -15.14 8.03 24.21
C GLY A 258 -14.13 7.42 25.22
N PRO A 259 -13.98 8.06 26.39
CA PRO A 259 -12.85 7.79 27.29
C PRO A 259 -12.90 6.42 27.96
N ALA A 260 -14.10 5.84 28.15
CA ALA A 260 -14.25 4.53 28.77
C ALA A 260 -13.74 3.40 27.87
N THR A 261 -14.05 3.46 26.57
CA THR A 261 -13.59 2.49 25.56
C THR A 261 -12.10 2.66 25.30
N TYR A 262 -11.65 3.91 25.13
CA TYR A 262 -10.23 4.21 24.94
C TYR A 262 -9.35 3.73 26.09
N ALA A 263 -9.79 3.89 27.34
CA ALA A 263 -9.01 3.50 28.52
C ALA A 263 -8.72 1.98 28.62
N VAL A 264 -9.34 1.14 27.78
CA VAL A 264 -9.07 -0.30 27.68
C VAL A 264 -8.50 -0.74 26.33
N SER A 265 -8.27 0.18 25.39
CA SER A 265 -7.60 -0.11 24.12
C SER A 265 -6.09 -0.35 24.30
N GLY A 266 -5.46 -1.03 23.35
CA GLY A 266 -4.03 -1.33 23.37
C GLY A 266 -3.15 -0.08 23.48
N HIS A 267 -3.50 0.98 22.75
CA HIS A 267 -2.83 2.28 22.89
C HIS A 267 -3.16 2.94 24.24
N GLY A 268 -4.42 2.92 24.67
CA GLY A 268 -4.85 3.51 25.94
C GLY A 268 -4.16 2.92 27.17
N VAL A 269 -3.90 1.61 27.19
CA VAL A 269 -3.20 0.92 28.30
C VAL A 269 -1.68 0.85 28.13
N SER A 270 -1.12 1.30 27.00
CA SER A 270 0.31 1.20 26.73
C SER A 270 1.14 2.05 27.70
N SER A 271 2.25 1.47 28.17
CA SER A 271 3.29 2.15 28.96
C SER A 271 4.49 2.58 28.12
N ALA A 272 4.46 2.37 26.80
CA ALA A 272 5.52 2.79 25.90
C ALA A 272 5.51 4.31 25.71
N VAL A 273 6.66 4.90 25.38
CA VAL A 273 6.82 6.35 25.21
C VAL A 273 7.38 6.70 23.84
N SER A 274 6.93 7.82 23.28
CA SER A 274 7.49 8.46 22.07
C SER A 274 7.97 9.87 22.39
N THR A 275 8.94 10.36 21.62
CA THR A 275 9.21 11.80 21.51
C THR A 275 8.11 12.48 20.70
N ILE A 276 7.91 13.77 20.93
CA ILE A 276 7.05 14.65 20.13
C ILE A 276 7.80 15.94 19.76
N ALA A 277 7.40 16.59 18.66
CA ALA A 277 7.90 17.91 18.26
C ALA A 277 7.43 19.02 19.24
N GLY A 278 7.91 20.26 19.07
CA GLY A 278 7.72 21.40 20.01
C GLY A 278 6.25 21.76 20.26
N GLU A 279 5.86 22.43 21.35
CA GLU A 279 6.37 23.74 21.79
C GLU A 279 6.39 23.84 23.34
N TRP A 280 6.98 22.88 24.06
CA TRP A 280 6.84 22.83 25.53
C TRP A 280 8.12 22.31 26.22
N PRO A 281 8.66 23.01 27.24
CA PRO A 281 9.91 23.78 27.22
C PRO A 281 11.23 22.96 27.20
N ALA A 282 11.18 21.69 26.78
CA ALA A 282 12.36 20.90 26.44
C ALA A 282 12.17 20.28 25.06
N THR A 283 13.06 20.59 24.13
CA THR A 283 13.24 19.81 22.90
C THR A 283 13.41 18.34 23.30
N ASN A 284 12.65 17.42 22.67
CA ASN A 284 12.63 15.98 22.95
C ASN A 284 11.91 15.57 24.26
N ALA A 285 10.84 16.26 24.67
CA ALA A 285 9.95 15.74 25.71
C ALA A 285 9.31 14.40 25.30
N THR A 286 9.34 13.40 26.20
CA THR A 286 8.73 12.08 25.98
C THR A 286 7.34 11.98 26.60
N ARG A 287 6.39 11.43 25.84
CA ARG A 287 4.98 11.18 26.24
C ARG A 287 4.63 9.71 26.10
N LEU A 288 3.62 9.23 26.82
CA LEU A 288 3.08 7.89 26.56
C LEU A 288 2.46 7.86 25.15
N VAL A 289 2.65 6.77 24.41
CA VAL A 289 2.05 6.61 23.06
C VAL A 289 0.51 6.68 23.09
N GLY A 290 -0.09 6.38 24.25
CA GLY A 290 -1.51 6.53 24.53
C GLY A 290 -1.94 7.91 25.05
N GLU A 291 -1.14 8.96 24.88
CA GLU A 291 -1.57 10.35 25.06
C GLU A 291 -2.07 10.91 23.74
N CYS A 292 -3.21 11.60 23.75
CA CYS A 292 -3.83 12.14 22.53
C CYS A 292 -2.88 13.08 21.77
N GLN A 293 -2.01 13.79 22.49
CA GLN A 293 -0.97 14.68 21.97
C GLN A 293 0.10 13.97 21.12
N SER A 294 0.24 12.64 21.20
CA SER A 294 1.15 11.88 20.33
C SER A 294 0.55 11.61 18.93
N CYS A 295 -0.77 11.70 18.79
CA CYS A 295 -1.47 11.42 17.53
C CYS A 295 -2.22 12.62 16.95
N HIS A 296 -2.59 13.61 17.78
CA HIS A 296 -3.43 14.74 17.40
C HIS A 296 -2.77 16.10 17.65
N ALA A 297 -2.84 16.97 16.64
CA ALA A 297 -2.50 18.38 16.73
C ALA A 297 -3.77 19.21 16.97
N SER A 298 -4.08 19.54 18.23
CA SER A 298 -5.32 20.26 18.57
C SER A 298 -5.46 21.65 17.93
N MET A 299 -4.33 22.28 17.57
CA MET A 299 -4.27 23.56 16.87
C MET A 299 -4.39 23.42 15.34
N GLY A 300 -4.39 22.19 14.82
CA GLY A 300 -4.36 21.87 13.39
C GLY A 300 -2.93 21.78 12.83
N ARG A 301 -2.78 20.91 11.83
CA ARG A 301 -1.60 20.75 10.97
C ARG A 301 -1.97 21.12 9.54
N ASP A 302 -1.06 21.74 8.79
CA ASP A 302 -1.20 21.92 7.35
C ASP A 302 -0.94 20.57 6.65
N ASP A 303 -1.78 20.21 5.67
CA ASP A 303 -1.56 19.06 4.80
C ASP A 303 -0.61 19.35 3.61
N GLY A 304 -0.03 20.56 3.58
CA GLY A 304 0.81 21.07 2.50
C GLY A 304 0.04 21.83 1.43
N THR A 305 -1.30 21.82 1.47
CA THR A 305 -2.18 22.54 0.54
C THR A 305 -2.82 23.80 1.16
N GLY A 306 -2.51 24.09 2.43
CA GLY A 306 -3.15 25.14 3.22
C GLY A 306 -4.42 24.68 3.94
N ASN A 307 -4.72 23.37 3.95
CA ASN A 307 -5.88 22.81 4.63
C ASN A 307 -5.47 22.09 5.92
N ALA A 308 -6.39 22.03 6.90
CA ALA A 308 -6.12 21.33 8.16
C ALA A 308 -6.25 19.81 8.01
N ILE A 309 -5.24 19.03 8.41
CA ILE A 309 -5.27 17.55 8.39
C ILE A 309 -6.55 17.02 9.06
N PRO A 310 -7.30 16.11 8.39
CA PRO A 310 -8.53 15.54 8.92
C PRO A 310 -8.40 14.90 10.31
N LYS A 311 -9.50 14.91 11.08
CA LYS A 311 -9.56 14.44 12.48
C LYS A 311 -8.51 15.10 13.41
N LEU A 312 -7.88 16.19 12.97
CA LEU A 312 -6.80 16.90 13.67
C LEU A 312 -5.63 15.98 14.02
N ALA A 313 -5.26 15.08 13.12
CA ALA A 313 -4.06 14.26 13.27
C ALA A 313 -2.77 15.11 13.17
N ASP A 314 -1.69 14.65 13.80
CA ASP A 314 -0.38 15.33 13.77
C ASP A 314 0.44 15.05 12.48
N ALA A 315 0.05 14.02 11.74
CA ALA A 315 0.54 13.64 10.41
C ALA A 315 -0.60 12.91 9.66
N SER A 316 -0.50 12.79 8.34
CA SER A 316 -1.51 12.12 7.49
C SER A 316 -1.29 10.61 7.38
N GLY A 317 -2.37 9.87 7.12
CA GLY A 317 -2.37 8.45 6.74
C GLY A 317 -1.39 7.56 7.54
N ARG A 318 -0.57 6.84 6.79
CA ARG A 318 0.45 5.91 7.29
C ARG A 318 1.58 6.56 8.09
N GLU A 319 2.01 7.76 7.71
CA GLU A 319 3.13 8.46 8.36
C GLU A 319 2.90 8.66 9.87
N LEU A 320 1.64 8.87 10.27
CA LEU A 320 1.25 8.98 11.68
C LEU A 320 1.63 7.73 12.50
N CYS A 321 1.49 6.55 11.89
CA CYS A 321 1.70 5.24 12.51
C CYS A 321 3.18 4.83 12.50
N ASP A 322 3.86 5.06 11.37
CA ASP A 322 5.27 4.68 11.16
C ASP A 322 6.20 5.25 12.24
N ARG A 323 5.93 6.45 12.76
CA ARG A 323 6.69 7.09 13.87
C ARG A 323 6.77 6.27 15.16
N CYS A 324 5.88 5.30 15.34
CA CYS A 324 5.89 4.38 16.48
C CYS A 324 6.08 2.91 16.09
N HIS A 325 5.79 2.57 14.83
CA HIS A 325 5.77 1.22 14.28
C HIS A 325 6.81 1.01 13.17
N ASP A 326 8.00 1.58 13.34
CA ASP A 326 9.18 1.22 12.56
C ASP A 326 10.25 0.54 13.43
N VAL A 327 11.34 0.09 12.81
CA VAL A 327 12.41 -0.69 13.46
C VAL A 327 13.07 0.03 14.65
N ASP A 328 13.09 1.37 14.66
CA ASP A 328 13.65 2.21 15.73
C ASP A 328 12.58 2.69 16.74
N GLY A 329 11.30 2.39 16.47
CA GLY A 329 10.15 2.87 17.22
C GLY A 329 9.88 2.13 18.55
N PRO A 330 9.03 2.71 19.42
CA PRO A 330 8.61 2.08 20.67
C PRO A 330 7.73 0.82 20.54
N ALA A 331 7.21 0.48 19.35
CA ALA A 331 6.41 -0.73 19.15
C ALA A 331 7.27 -1.94 18.75
N ALA A 332 6.88 -3.13 19.20
CA ALA A 332 7.54 -4.38 18.87
C ALA A 332 7.16 -4.95 17.48
N THR A 333 6.60 -4.13 16.58
CA THR A 333 6.13 -4.56 15.25
C THR A 333 6.39 -3.43 14.27
N ASP A 334 7.36 -3.66 13.39
CA ASP A 334 7.69 -2.80 12.27
C ASP A 334 6.66 -3.01 11.14
N ILE A 335 5.72 -2.08 11.02
CA ILE A 335 4.78 -2.00 9.89
C ILE A 335 5.31 -1.09 8.77
N LYS A 336 6.40 -0.34 9.01
CA LYS A 336 7.05 0.49 8.01
C LYS A 336 7.66 -0.37 6.90
N SER A 337 8.08 -1.59 7.24
CA SER A 337 8.44 -2.67 6.31
C SER A 337 7.34 -3.08 5.30
N LEU A 338 6.05 -2.81 5.57
CA LEU A 338 4.95 -3.19 4.68
C LEU A 338 4.76 -2.27 3.47
N GLY A 339 5.40 -1.10 3.47
CA GLY A 339 5.29 -0.13 2.39
C GLY A 339 6.10 -0.60 1.20
N TYR A 340 5.57 -0.45 -0.01
CA TYR A 340 6.38 -0.63 -1.21
C TYR A 340 7.32 0.57 -1.33
N PRO A 341 8.65 0.41 -1.34
CA PRO A 341 9.56 1.53 -1.43
C PRO A 341 9.54 2.06 -2.87
N ALA A 342 9.33 3.36 -3.05
CA ALA A 342 9.27 3.98 -4.39
C ALA A 342 10.56 3.81 -5.21
N SER A 343 11.69 3.49 -4.57
CA SER A 343 12.94 3.15 -5.26
C SER A 343 12.94 1.78 -5.94
N ALA A 344 11.97 0.91 -5.62
CA ALA A 344 11.77 -0.40 -6.22
C ALA A 344 10.62 -0.41 -7.24
N ALA A 345 10.08 0.77 -7.58
CA ALA A 345 9.07 0.90 -8.64
C ALA A 345 9.69 0.89 -10.05
N ALA A 346 10.95 0.45 -10.14
CA ALA A 346 11.70 0.16 -11.35
C ALA A 346 12.47 -1.18 -11.24
N ASP A 347 12.17 -1.98 -10.21
CA ASP A 347 12.70 -3.34 -10.07
C ASP A 347 11.76 -4.25 -10.89
N PRO A 348 12.25 -4.98 -11.91
CA PRO A 348 11.36 -5.65 -12.86
C PRO A 348 10.72 -6.93 -12.30
N GLU A 349 9.57 -7.29 -12.88
CA GLU A 349 8.89 -8.56 -12.63
C GLU A 349 9.06 -9.54 -13.80
N LEU A 350 9.06 -10.84 -13.45
CA LEU A 350 8.94 -11.92 -14.41
C LEU A 350 7.46 -12.18 -14.74
N VAL A 351 7.10 -11.91 -15.99
CA VAL A 351 5.79 -12.16 -16.58
C VAL A 351 5.80 -13.51 -17.30
N VAL A 352 4.78 -14.33 -17.07
CA VAL A 352 4.65 -15.67 -17.68
C VAL A 352 3.24 -15.88 -18.22
N ALA A 353 3.09 -15.92 -19.55
CA ALA A 353 1.85 -16.30 -20.23
C ALA A 353 1.80 -17.83 -20.45
N VAL A 354 1.11 -18.54 -19.55
CA VAL A 354 0.93 -19.99 -19.62
C VAL A 354 -0.12 -20.32 -20.68
N SER A 355 0.31 -20.96 -21.76
CA SER A 355 -0.47 -21.32 -22.96
C SER A 355 -0.71 -22.84 -23.05
N PRO A 356 -1.87 -23.34 -22.56
CA PRO A 356 -2.19 -24.77 -22.63
C PRO A 356 -2.58 -25.19 -24.05
N ASP A 357 -2.63 -26.50 -24.27
CA ASP A 357 -3.22 -27.09 -25.46
C ASP A 357 -4.63 -26.55 -25.75
N ALA A 358 -5.02 -26.51 -27.03
CA ALA A 358 -6.33 -26.01 -27.47
C ALA A 358 -7.54 -26.70 -26.80
N ALA A 359 -7.39 -27.96 -26.35
CA ALA A 359 -8.41 -28.70 -25.61
C ALA A 359 -8.59 -28.22 -24.15
N THR A 360 -7.57 -27.55 -23.59
CA THR A 360 -7.48 -27.10 -22.20
C THR A 360 -7.27 -25.58 -22.08
N ALA A 361 -7.39 -24.82 -23.17
CA ALA A 361 -7.15 -23.36 -23.23
C ALA A 361 -7.87 -22.53 -22.13
N ALA A 362 -9.01 -22.98 -21.59
CA ALA A 362 -9.68 -22.36 -20.44
C ALA A 362 -8.84 -22.32 -19.13
N PHE A 363 -7.76 -23.10 -19.07
CA PHE A 363 -6.80 -23.11 -17.96
C PHE A 363 -5.60 -22.17 -18.18
N GLY A 364 -5.51 -21.46 -19.32
CA GLY A 364 -4.44 -20.49 -19.58
C GLY A 364 -4.47 -19.30 -18.62
N ARG A 365 -3.29 -18.82 -18.22
CA ARG A 365 -3.12 -17.78 -17.19
C ARG A 365 -1.97 -16.86 -17.55
N ILE A 366 -2.06 -15.64 -17.05
CA ILE A 366 -0.89 -14.75 -16.93
C ILE A 366 -0.45 -14.85 -15.48
N ALA A 367 0.81 -15.17 -15.24
CA ALA A 367 1.40 -15.36 -13.93
C ALA A 367 2.54 -14.37 -13.75
N LEU A 368 2.50 -13.57 -12.68
CA LEU A 368 3.59 -12.67 -12.31
C LEU A 368 4.40 -13.24 -11.16
N TYR A 369 5.71 -13.14 -11.26
CA TYR A 369 6.67 -13.38 -10.19
C TYR A 369 7.47 -12.10 -9.97
N GLY A 370 7.60 -11.68 -8.72
CA GLY A 370 8.37 -10.50 -8.34
C GLY A 370 9.12 -10.75 -7.04
N THR A 371 9.77 -9.73 -6.50
CA THR A 371 10.56 -9.83 -5.27
C THR A 371 9.93 -9.07 -4.11
N GLU A 372 10.44 -9.31 -2.89
CA GLU A 372 10.14 -8.43 -1.76
C GLU A 372 11.12 -7.26 -1.80
N ALA A 373 10.66 -6.12 -2.32
CA ALA A 373 11.44 -4.89 -2.48
C ALA A 373 12.17 -4.41 -1.21
N THR A 374 11.63 -4.74 -0.02
CA THR A 374 12.25 -4.40 1.29
C THR A 374 13.28 -5.41 1.79
N SER A 375 13.48 -6.52 1.08
CA SER A 375 14.47 -7.55 1.41
C SER A 375 15.87 -7.21 0.90
N THR A 376 16.88 -7.89 1.44
CA THR A 376 18.27 -7.74 0.99
C THR A 376 18.49 -8.42 -0.35
N VAL A 377 19.03 -7.66 -1.30
CA VAL A 377 19.65 -8.12 -2.55
C VAL A 377 20.81 -9.10 -2.27
N PRO A 378 21.00 -10.19 -3.04
CA PRO A 378 20.13 -10.71 -4.11
C PRO A 378 18.75 -11.16 -3.58
N ARG A 379 17.65 -10.67 -4.17
CA ARG A 379 16.30 -10.85 -3.59
C ARG A 379 15.63 -12.13 -4.09
N THR A 380 15.12 -12.97 -3.19
CA THR A 380 14.48 -14.20 -3.67
C THR A 380 13.15 -13.93 -4.39
N VAL A 381 13.01 -14.45 -5.62
CA VAL A 381 11.79 -14.48 -6.42
C VAL A 381 10.60 -15.12 -5.67
N ARG A 382 9.39 -14.59 -5.89
CA ARG A 382 8.13 -14.94 -5.20
C ARG A 382 6.96 -14.93 -6.18
N GLY A 383 6.02 -15.86 -6.03
CA GLY A 383 4.83 -15.96 -6.87
C GLY A 383 4.32 -17.40 -7.01
N PRO A 384 3.42 -17.66 -7.99
CA PRO A 384 2.87 -16.67 -8.92
C PRO A 384 1.67 -15.90 -8.36
N ARG A 385 1.50 -14.68 -8.83
CA ARG A 385 0.22 -13.96 -8.87
C ARG A 385 -0.45 -14.25 -10.21
N GLU A 386 -1.44 -15.15 -10.22
CA GLU A 386 -2.14 -15.51 -11.46
C GLU A 386 -3.36 -14.63 -11.72
N TYR A 387 -3.50 -14.23 -12.98
CA TYR A 387 -4.64 -13.57 -13.56
C TYR A 387 -5.31 -14.52 -14.56
N ARG A 388 -6.65 -14.57 -14.54
CA ARG A 388 -7.40 -15.22 -15.60
C ARG A 388 -7.49 -14.25 -16.78
N ALA A 389 -6.92 -14.61 -17.92
CA ALA A 389 -7.21 -13.91 -19.15
C ALA A 389 -8.71 -14.05 -19.49
N ALA A 390 -9.31 -12.99 -20.04
CA ALA A 390 -10.65 -13.03 -20.63
C ALA A 390 -10.67 -13.70 -22.02
N ALA A 391 -9.51 -14.18 -22.47
CA ALA A 391 -9.23 -14.70 -23.78
C ALA A 391 -8.35 -15.97 -23.72
N GLY A 392 -8.08 -16.58 -24.88
CA GLY A 392 -6.97 -17.51 -25.00
C GLY A 392 -5.65 -16.82 -24.64
N VAL A 393 -4.69 -17.59 -24.14
CA VAL A 393 -3.34 -17.12 -23.79
C VAL A 393 -2.38 -17.78 -24.78
N GLY A 394 -1.74 -16.98 -25.62
CA GLY A 394 -0.74 -17.40 -26.61
C GLY A 394 0.60 -16.71 -26.38
N ALA A 395 1.22 -16.24 -27.46
CA ALA A 395 2.41 -15.40 -27.40
C ALA A 395 2.13 -14.10 -26.63
N MET A 396 3.20 -13.55 -26.05
CA MET A 396 3.19 -12.36 -25.21
C MET A 396 4.35 -11.45 -25.60
N ALA A 397 4.11 -10.15 -25.55
CA ALA A 397 5.12 -9.11 -25.66
C ALA A 397 4.91 -8.07 -24.55
N THR A 398 5.96 -7.32 -24.25
CA THR A 398 5.95 -6.29 -23.21
C THR A 398 6.59 -5.01 -23.72
N GLY A 399 5.96 -3.87 -23.45
CA GLY A 399 6.49 -2.53 -23.77
C GLY A 399 5.51 -1.45 -23.28
N ASP A 400 6.01 -0.25 -23.04
CA ASP A 400 5.21 0.94 -22.68
C ASP A 400 4.40 1.38 -23.92
N ILE A 401 3.21 0.82 -24.13
CA ILE A 401 2.46 1.04 -25.40
C ILE A 401 1.74 2.39 -25.39
N ASP A 402 1.41 2.93 -24.21
CA ASP A 402 0.68 4.20 -24.08
C ASP A 402 1.53 5.43 -23.72
N GLY A 403 2.81 5.22 -23.38
CA GLY A 403 3.80 6.27 -23.13
C GLY A 403 3.74 6.85 -21.73
N ASP A 404 3.20 6.13 -20.74
CA ASP A 404 3.11 6.59 -19.35
C ASP A 404 4.40 6.39 -18.53
N GLY A 405 5.35 5.61 -19.06
CA GLY A 405 6.63 5.27 -18.46
C GLY A 405 6.67 3.90 -17.78
N THR A 406 5.57 3.14 -17.82
CA THR A 406 5.45 1.79 -17.26
C THR A 406 5.32 0.75 -18.37
N VAL A 407 5.84 -0.47 -18.18
CA VAL A 407 5.73 -1.51 -19.20
C VAL A 407 4.35 -2.21 -19.14
N ASP A 408 3.65 -2.26 -20.28
CA ASP A 408 2.42 -3.04 -20.44
C ASP A 408 2.69 -4.50 -20.82
N VAL A 409 1.72 -5.37 -20.54
CA VAL A 409 1.73 -6.78 -20.96
C VAL A 409 0.68 -7.01 -22.05
N ILE A 410 1.10 -7.39 -23.25
CA ILE A 410 0.22 -7.71 -24.37
C ILE A 410 0.24 -9.22 -24.63
N VAL A 411 -0.94 -9.86 -24.60
CA VAL A 411 -1.11 -11.31 -24.82
C VAL A 411 -2.04 -11.57 -26.00
N ALA A 412 -1.58 -12.33 -26.99
CA ALA A 412 -2.40 -12.73 -28.13
C ALA A 412 -3.33 -13.91 -27.80
N ASP A 413 -4.51 -13.95 -28.43
CA ASP A 413 -5.38 -15.12 -28.43
C ASP A 413 -5.08 -15.98 -29.69
N PRO A 414 -4.48 -17.17 -29.56
CA PRO A 414 -4.07 -17.98 -30.71
C PRO A 414 -5.26 -18.62 -31.45
N ALA A 415 -6.50 -18.45 -30.96
CA ALA A 415 -7.71 -19.00 -31.59
C ALA A 415 -8.65 -17.93 -32.15
N LEU A 416 -8.40 -16.63 -31.90
CA LEU A 416 -9.30 -15.53 -32.26
C LEU A 416 -8.51 -14.26 -32.58
N ALA A 417 -9.00 -13.45 -33.53
CA ALA A 417 -8.38 -12.20 -33.93
C ALA A 417 -8.51 -11.07 -32.86
N ARG A 418 -7.78 -11.22 -31.75
CA ARG A 418 -7.73 -10.28 -30.62
C ARG A 418 -6.45 -10.42 -29.81
N VAL A 419 -6.11 -9.34 -29.10
CA VAL A 419 -5.12 -9.32 -28.04
C VAL A 419 -5.76 -8.86 -26.73
N THR A 420 -5.15 -9.18 -25.59
CA THR A 420 -5.45 -8.56 -24.31
C THR A 420 -4.24 -7.76 -23.88
N VAL A 421 -4.43 -6.47 -23.66
CA VAL A 421 -3.42 -5.57 -23.07
C VAL A 421 -3.76 -5.42 -21.58
N LEU A 422 -2.75 -5.52 -20.74
CA LEU A 422 -2.84 -5.39 -19.29
C LEU A 422 -1.85 -4.33 -18.81
N ILE A 423 -2.38 -3.33 -18.13
CA ILE A 423 -1.65 -2.15 -17.62
C ILE A 423 -1.41 -2.28 -16.11
N GLN A 424 -0.53 -1.46 -15.53
CA GLN A 424 -0.34 -1.36 -14.07
C GLN A 424 -1.66 -1.00 -13.34
N ASP A 425 -1.86 -1.61 -12.18
CA ASP A 425 -2.92 -1.24 -11.22
C ASP A 425 -2.38 -1.41 -9.81
N ASP A 426 -2.13 -0.31 -9.09
CA ASP A 426 -1.49 -0.36 -7.77
C ASP A 426 -2.22 -1.24 -6.74
N LEU A 427 -3.52 -1.49 -6.93
CA LEU A 427 -4.33 -2.38 -6.10
C LEU A 427 -4.28 -3.84 -6.60
N LYS A 428 -4.25 -4.04 -7.93
CA LYS A 428 -4.43 -5.34 -8.59
C LYS A 428 -3.15 -5.93 -9.16
N GLY A 429 -2.02 -5.23 -9.14
CA GLY A 429 -0.79 -5.58 -9.85
C GLY A 429 -0.92 -5.17 -11.31
N ILE A 430 -1.55 -6.01 -12.13
CA ILE A 430 -1.98 -5.64 -13.48
C ILE A 430 -3.49 -5.76 -13.67
N THR A 431 -4.04 -5.05 -14.64
CA THR A 431 -5.46 -5.03 -14.95
C THR A 431 -5.74 -4.92 -16.45
N SER A 432 -6.81 -5.57 -16.91
CA SER A 432 -7.39 -5.36 -18.25
C SER A 432 -8.73 -4.63 -18.19
N ASN A 433 -9.09 -4.06 -17.01
CA ASN A 433 -10.37 -3.36 -16.79
C ASN A 433 -10.24 -1.83 -16.94
N PHE A 434 -9.02 -1.32 -16.79
CA PHE A 434 -8.64 0.05 -17.11
C PHE A 434 -7.72 0.04 -18.34
N GLY A 435 -7.62 1.17 -19.03
CA GLY A 435 -6.95 1.23 -20.33
C GLY A 435 -7.69 0.40 -21.40
N PRO A 436 -6.95 -0.21 -22.35
CA PRO A 436 -7.54 -0.87 -23.51
C PRO A 436 -8.17 -2.24 -23.25
N GLY A 437 -7.62 -3.03 -22.34
CA GLY A 437 -8.08 -4.40 -22.08
C GLY A 437 -8.08 -5.28 -23.34
N VAL A 438 -9.21 -5.90 -23.65
CA VAL A 438 -9.36 -6.80 -24.81
C VAL A 438 -9.60 -6.01 -26.10
N GLN A 439 -8.63 -6.04 -27.01
CA GLN A 439 -8.63 -5.32 -28.28
C GLN A 439 -8.81 -6.29 -29.45
N ALA A 440 -9.65 -5.93 -30.43
CA ALA A 440 -9.80 -6.69 -31.66
C ALA A 440 -8.70 -6.30 -32.66
N ILE A 441 -8.09 -7.28 -33.32
CA ILE A 441 -7.09 -7.09 -34.38
C ILE A 441 -7.62 -7.67 -35.71
N ALA A 442 -6.92 -7.42 -36.81
CA ALA A 442 -7.38 -7.76 -38.16
C ALA A 442 -7.38 -9.27 -38.47
N ALA A 443 -6.52 -10.04 -37.81
CA ALA A 443 -6.33 -11.48 -38.00
C ALA A 443 -5.90 -12.15 -36.68
N THR A 444 -5.71 -13.47 -36.64
CA THR A 444 -5.04 -14.14 -35.50
C THR A 444 -3.57 -13.70 -35.42
N ALA A 445 -2.94 -13.93 -34.28
CA ALA A 445 -1.53 -13.64 -34.08
C ALA A 445 -0.89 -14.76 -33.24
N GLU A 446 -0.06 -15.57 -33.88
CA GLU A 446 0.70 -16.64 -33.24
C GLU A 446 1.99 -16.09 -32.62
N PHE A 447 2.47 -14.94 -33.10
CA PHE A 447 3.58 -14.19 -32.52
C PHE A 447 3.22 -12.70 -32.40
N VAL A 448 3.73 -12.06 -31.34
CA VAL A 448 3.63 -10.62 -31.11
C VAL A 448 4.97 -10.07 -30.65
N ALA A 449 5.24 -8.80 -30.95
CA ALA A 449 6.37 -8.02 -30.42
C ALA A 449 5.94 -6.57 -30.19
N VAL A 450 6.64 -5.85 -29.32
CA VAL A 450 6.45 -4.40 -29.11
C VAL A 450 7.78 -3.70 -29.29
N ALA A 451 7.84 -2.71 -30.18
CA ALA A 451 9.03 -1.90 -30.42
C ALA A 451 8.67 -0.59 -31.13
N ASP A 452 9.45 0.46 -30.90
CA ASP A 452 9.40 1.70 -31.67
C ASP A 452 10.11 1.47 -33.01
N ILE A 453 9.33 1.37 -34.10
CA ILE A 453 9.81 0.99 -35.45
C ILE A 453 9.66 2.10 -36.50
N PHE A 454 9.16 3.28 -36.13
CA PHE A 454 8.84 4.37 -37.07
C PHE A 454 9.37 5.73 -36.57
N ASP A 455 9.97 6.55 -37.46
CA ASP A 455 10.40 7.93 -37.16
C ASP A 455 9.19 8.88 -37.08
N ASP A 456 8.40 8.70 -36.03
CA ASP A 456 7.12 9.35 -35.79
C ASP A 456 7.19 10.37 -34.62
N PRO A 457 6.44 11.48 -34.68
CA PRO A 457 6.46 12.49 -33.61
C PRO A 457 5.92 12.04 -32.25
N SER A 458 5.32 10.85 -32.13
CA SER A 458 4.83 10.32 -30.86
C SER A 458 5.93 9.63 -30.04
N ASN A 459 6.90 8.97 -30.69
CA ASN A 459 7.85 8.03 -30.07
C ASN A 459 7.13 6.98 -29.18
N LEU A 460 5.92 6.55 -29.57
CA LEU A 460 5.20 5.46 -28.92
C LEU A 460 5.48 4.18 -29.70
N PRO A 461 5.84 3.07 -29.03
CA PRO A 461 6.13 1.83 -29.73
C PRO A 461 4.87 1.23 -30.39
N GLU A 462 5.11 0.45 -31.43
CA GLU A 462 4.07 -0.31 -32.13
C GLU A 462 3.93 -1.72 -31.57
N LEU A 463 2.69 -2.22 -31.57
CA LEU A 463 2.40 -3.64 -31.49
C LEU A 463 2.50 -4.27 -32.89
N LEU A 464 3.43 -5.19 -33.02
CA LEU A 464 3.57 -6.09 -34.16
C LEU A 464 2.76 -7.36 -33.90
N ALA A 465 1.84 -7.71 -34.81
CA ALA A 465 1.02 -8.91 -34.72
C ALA A 465 1.17 -9.74 -36.00
N LEU A 466 1.74 -10.94 -35.86
CA LEU A 466 2.09 -11.82 -36.97
C LEU A 466 1.11 -13.00 -37.06
N ASP A 467 0.30 -12.98 -38.12
CA ASP A 467 -0.54 -14.10 -38.56
C ASP A 467 0.35 -15.09 -39.32
N ALA A 468 0.79 -16.14 -38.64
CA ALA A 468 1.63 -17.21 -39.17
C ALA A 468 0.84 -18.18 -40.06
N ASP A 469 -0.47 -18.33 -39.83
CA ASP A 469 -1.35 -19.19 -40.64
C ASP A 469 -1.59 -18.61 -42.05
N ALA A 470 -1.69 -17.27 -42.17
CA ALA A 470 -1.85 -16.56 -43.44
C ALA A 470 -0.55 -15.96 -44.01
N GLY A 471 0.50 -15.86 -43.20
CA GLY A 471 1.81 -15.34 -43.62
C GLY A 471 1.93 -13.80 -43.64
N ASN A 472 1.16 -13.10 -42.79
CA ASN A 472 1.07 -11.64 -42.83
C ASN A 472 1.38 -10.97 -41.48
N LEU A 473 2.18 -9.91 -41.52
CA LEU A 473 2.40 -8.99 -40.41
C LEU A 473 1.38 -7.84 -40.45
N TYR A 474 0.87 -7.45 -39.29
CA TYR A 474 0.05 -6.27 -39.06
C TYR A 474 0.67 -5.40 -37.96
N VAL A 475 0.57 -4.09 -38.09
CA VAL A 475 1.20 -3.12 -37.19
C VAL A 475 0.13 -2.20 -36.58
N TYR A 476 0.16 -1.99 -35.27
CA TYR A 476 -0.79 -1.15 -34.53
C TYR A 476 -0.06 -0.20 -33.59
N ARG A 477 -0.57 1.03 -33.42
CA ARG A 477 -0.08 2.02 -32.44
C ARG A 477 -1.21 2.40 -31.49
N TRP A 478 -0.86 2.86 -30.30
CA TRP A 478 -1.81 3.43 -29.36
C TRP A 478 -2.50 4.69 -29.88
N ASP A 479 -3.82 4.79 -29.69
CA ASP A 479 -4.60 5.96 -30.15
C ASP A 479 -4.70 7.11 -29.13
N GLY A 480 -4.20 6.92 -27.90
CA GLY A 480 -4.32 7.87 -26.80
C GLY A 480 -5.71 7.96 -26.15
N PHE A 481 -6.67 7.14 -26.59
CA PHE A 481 -8.08 7.16 -26.15
C PHE A 481 -8.57 5.81 -25.60
N GLY A 482 -7.70 4.82 -25.46
CA GLY A 482 -8.04 3.51 -24.93
C GLY A 482 -8.11 2.40 -25.99
N SER A 483 -7.49 2.55 -27.17
CA SER A 483 -7.56 1.54 -28.23
C SER A 483 -6.31 1.46 -29.10
N LEU A 484 -6.12 0.28 -29.73
CA LEU A 484 -5.08 0.05 -30.73
C LEU A 484 -5.60 0.40 -32.13
N ALA A 485 -4.92 1.32 -32.81
CA ALA A 485 -5.23 1.72 -34.18
C ALA A 485 -4.26 1.05 -35.16
N PRO A 486 -4.74 0.47 -36.28
CA PRO A 486 -3.86 -0.10 -37.31
C PRO A 486 -3.08 1.02 -38.02
N VAL A 487 -1.76 0.82 -38.15
CA VAL A 487 -0.83 1.74 -38.81
C VAL A 487 -0.45 1.19 -40.20
N ASP A 488 0.00 -0.07 -40.25
CA ASP A 488 0.40 -0.73 -41.50
C ASP A 488 -0.06 -2.21 -41.55
N GLY A 489 -0.04 -2.79 -42.73
CA GLY A 489 -0.38 -4.18 -43.03
C GLY A 489 -1.74 -4.40 -43.72
N PRO A 490 -2.01 -5.61 -44.24
CA PRO A 490 -1.15 -6.80 -44.17
C PRO A 490 0.13 -6.70 -45.01
N ILE A 491 1.27 -6.98 -44.39
CA ILE A 491 2.58 -7.12 -45.05
C ILE A 491 2.83 -8.62 -45.21
N ALA A 492 2.99 -9.12 -46.44
CA ALA A 492 3.29 -10.53 -46.67
C ALA A 492 4.78 -10.82 -46.37
N VAL A 493 5.04 -11.72 -45.41
CA VAL A 493 6.38 -11.93 -44.81
C VAL A 493 6.88 -13.38 -44.88
N GLY A 494 6.08 -14.28 -45.45
CA GLY A 494 6.42 -15.69 -45.62
C GLY A 494 5.18 -16.55 -45.84
N ALA A 495 5.33 -17.86 -46.03
CA ALA A 495 4.22 -18.81 -46.06
C ALA A 495 4.17 -19.76 -44.85
N THR A 496 5.20 -19.77 -44.00
CA THR A 496 5.15 -20.36 -42.65
C THR A 496 6.09 -19.57 -41.72
N PRO A 497 5.68 -18.36 -41.29
CA PRO A 497 6.42 -17.60 -40.27
C PRO A 497 6.54 -18.39 -38.96
N THR A 498 7.66 -18.26 -38.26
CA THR A 498 8.01 -19.12 -37.11
C THR A 498 8.67 -18.39 -35.94
N GLY A 499 8.79 -17.07 -36.03
CA GLY A 499 9.31 -16.20 -34.99
C GLY A 499 9.55 -14.79 -35.52
N ILE A 500 9.52 -13.82 -34.60
CA ILE A 500 9.73 -12.39 -34.84
C ILE A 500 10.71 -11.86 -33.79
N ALA A 501 11.62 -10.97 -34.20
CA ALA A 501 12.52 -10.24 -33.31
C ALA A 501 12.58 -8.77 -33.74
N THR A 502 12.88 -7.89 -32.79
CA THR A 502 13.00 -6.45 -32.99
C THR A 502 14.29 -5.91 -32.40
N GLY A 503 14.99 -5.05 -33.11
CA GLY A 503 16.23 -4.43 -32.65
C GLY A 503 16.88 -3.56 -33.73
N ALA A 504 17.76 -2.65 -33.32
CA ALA A 504 18.43 -1.74 -34.26
C ALA A 504 19.54 -2.45 -35.05
N LEU A 505 19.28 -2.72 -36.33
CA LEU A 505 20.18 -3.37 -37.30
C LEU A 505 20.56 -2.43 -38.45
N THR A 506 19.65 -1.56 -38.87
CA THR A 506 19.81 -0.67 -40.02
C THR A 506 19.48 0.79 -39.67
N GLY A 507 20.14 1.76 -40.32
CA GLY A 507 19.88 3.18 -40.11
C GLY A 507 20.61 3.81 -38.91
N THR A 508 19.98 4.80 -38.29
CA THR A 508 20.45 5.41 -37.03
C THR A 508 19.77 4.73 -35.86
N ALA A 509 20.52 4.40 -34.80
CA ALA A 509 20.10 3.58 -33.65
C ALA A 509 19.04 4.23 -32.70
N ALA A 510 18.01 4.86 -33.26
CA ALA A 510 16.87 5.43 -32.55
C ALA A 510 15.60 4.57 -32.71
N PHE A 511 15.49 3.77 -33.78
CA PHE A 511 14.33 2.93 -34.10
C PHE A 511 14.76 1.48 -34.32
N ALA A 512 13.84 0.54 -34.12
CA ALA A 512 14.07 -0.88 -34.30
C ALA A 512 13.69 -1.36 -35.71
N ASP A 513 14.46 -2.30 -36.24
CA ASP A 513 14.09 -3.11 -37.40
C ASP A 513 13.37 -4.40 -36.93
N VAL A 514 12.74 -5.10 -37.86
CA VAL A 514 11.99 -6.34 -37.60
C VAL A 514 12.57 -7.51 -38.40
N VAL A 515 12.94 -8.60 -37.72
CA VAL A 515 13.38 -9.86 -38.35
C VAL A 515 12.29 -10.90 -38.20
N ILE A 516 11.86 -11.52 -39.31
CA ILE A 516 10.88 -12.61 -39.34
C ILE A 516 11.48 -13.85 -40.00
N THR A 517 11.34 -15.01 -39.35
CA THR A 517 11.83 -16.31 -39.86
C THR A 517 10.73 -17.07 -40.59
N ASP A 518 10.98 -17.57 -41.81
CA ASP A 518 10.04 -18.41 -42.57
C ASP A 518 10.62 -19.84 -42.71
N ALA A 519 9.83 -20.84 -42.32
CA ALA A 519 10.21 -22.24 -42.45
C ALA A 519 9.76 -22.91 -43.76
N SER A 520 8.89 -22.25 -44.54
CA SER A 520 8.39 -22.76 -45.83
C SER A 520 9.44 -22.66 -46.94
N VAL A 521 10.20 -21.56 -46.93
CA VAL A 521 11.46 -21.34 -47.64
C VAL A 521 12.47 -21.02 -46.54
N PRO A 522 13.48 -21.85 -46.26
CA PRO A 522 14.42 -21.60 -45.16
C PRO A 522 15.22 -20.30 -45.33
N GLU A 523 14.66 -19.21 -44.82
CA GLU A 523 15.18 -17.85 -44.90
C GLU A 523 14.67 -17.00 -43.73
N TYR A 524 15.21 -15.80 -43.59
CA TYR A 524 14.57 -14.74 -42.81
C TYR A 524 14.40 -13.48 -43.67
N ASN A 525 13.41 -12.68 -43.32
CA ASN A 525 13.11 -11.38 -43.91
C ASN A 525 13.39 -10.28 -42.89
N LEU A 526 14.18 -9.28 -43.30
CA LEU A 526 14.49 -8.07 -42.52
C LEU A 526 13.64 -6.92 -43.04
N LEU A 527 12.86 -6.29 -42.16
CA LEU A 527 12.00 -5.16 -42.45
C LEU A 527 12.45 -3.91 -41.70
N THR A 528 12.37 -2.75 -42.36
CA THR A 528 12.65 -1.43 -41.78
C THR A 528 11.70 -0.38 -42.35
N GLU A 529 11.60 0.77 -41.70
CA GLU A 529 10.84 1.90 -42.22
C GLU A 529 11.51 2.45 -43.50
N THR A 530 10.77 2.51 -44.60
CA THR A 530 11.27 3.14 -45.86
C THR A 530 10.52 4.41 -46.26
N ALA A 531 9.42 4.71 -45.57
CA ALA A 531 8.72 5.98 -45.56
C ALA A 531 7.87 6.05 -44.28
N ALA A 532 7.51 7.26 -43.84
CA ALA A 532 6.68 7.49 -42.64
C ALA A 532 5.51 6.50 -42.51
N ASP A 533 5.45 5.79 -41.39
CA ASP A 533 4.43 4.77 -41.05
C ASP A 533 4.34 3.63 -42.10
N THR A 534 5.45 3.29 -42.79
CA THR A 534 5.48 2.26 -43.86
C THR A 534 6.68 1.31 -43.70
N LEU A 535 6.39 0.07 -43.30
CA LEU A 535 7.36 -0.98 -43.04
C LEU A 535 7.52 -1.90 -44.28
N THR A 536 8.77 -2.17 -44.70
CA THR A 536 9.02 -2.99 -45.90
C THR A 536 10.22 -3.93 -45.74
N ILE A 537 10.12 -5.13 -46.33
CA ILE A 537 11.27 -6.05 -46.46
C ILE A 537 12.37 -5.38 -47.30
N VAL A 538 13.54 -5.18 -46.69
CA VAL A 538 14.73 -4.57 -47.31
C VAL A 538 15.83 -5.59 -47.59
N ASP A 539 15.88 -6.70 -46.86
CA ASP A 539 16.77 -7.83 -47.15
C ASP A 539 16.14 -9.17 -46.81
N THR A 540 16.63 -10.23 -47.46
CA THR A 540 16.22 -11.63 -47.26
C THR A 540 17.45 -12.53 -47.39
N ALA A 541 17.79 -13.29 -46.35
CA ALA A 541 18.94 -14.19 -46.36
C ALA A 541 18.57 -15.63 -45.98
N ALA A 542 19.22 -16.59 -46.65
CA ALA A 542 18.94 -18.02 -46.51
C ALA A 542 19.51 -18.58 -45.19
N THR A 543 18.71 -19.41 -44.52
CA THR A 543 19.03 -20.10 -43.27
C THR A 543 19.16 -21.61 -43.52
N LYS A 544 19.27 -22.42 -42.45
CA LYS A 544 19.13 -23.89 -42.56
C LYS A 544 17.69 -24.30 -42.30
N THR A 545 17.42 -25.61 -42.41
CA THR A 545 16.04 -26.14 -42.38
C THR A 545 15.35 -25.90 -41.04
N GLY A 546 14.10 -25.44 -41.09
CA GLY A 546 13.29 -25.13 -39.91
C GLY A 546 13.85 -23.97 -39.07
N PRO A 547 14.20 -22.81 -39.69
CA PRO A 547 14.51 -21.61 -38.91
C PRO A 547 13.30 -21.27 -38.04
N ARG A 548 13.55 -20.71 -36.86
CA ARG A 548 12.54 -20.15 -35.95
C ARG A 548 13.25 -19.33 -34.87
N GLY A 549 12.46 -18.63 -34.05
CA GLY A 549 12.95 -17.98 -32.81
C GLY A 549 14.18 -17.11 -33.02
N PRO A 550 14.12 -16.06 -33.87
CA PRO A 550 15.24 -15.15 -34.07
C PRO A 550 15.53 -14.33 -32.80
N SER A 551 16.77 -13.90 -32.62
CA SER A 551 17.16 -12.89 -31.62
C SER A 551 18.22 -11.94 -32.19
N ILE A 552 18.36 -10.76 -31.58
CA ILE A 552 19.24 -9.68 -32.03
C ILE A 552 20.11 -9.21 -30.84
N GLY A 553 21.43 -9.13 -30.99
CA GLY A 553 22.38 -8.67 -29.95
C GLY A 553 23.86 -8.84 -30.33
N ASP A 554 24.80 -8.37 -29.49
CA ASP A 554 26.27 -8.43 -29.72
C ASP A 554 26.82 -9.77 -29.21
N VAL A 555 26.94 -10.76 -30.11
CA VAL A 555 27.22 -12.16 -29.76
C VAL A 555 28.36 -12.77 -30.56
N TRP A 556 28.97 -11.97 -31.44
CA TRP A 556 30.10 -12.37 -32.27
C TRP A 556 31.24 -11.33 -32.16
N PRO A 557 32.53 -11.73 -32.19
CA PRO A 557 33.67 -10.83 -31.89
C PRO A 557 33.98 -9.74 -32.93
N ASP A 558 33.04 -9.36 -33.79
CA ASP A 558 33.01 -8.03 -34.39
C ASP A 558 32.53 -6.96 -33.38
N ALA A 559 32.18 -5.76 -33.84
CA ALA A 559 31.80 -4.64 -32.97
C ALA A 559 30.39 -4.18 -33.34
N GLY A 560 29.49 -5.14 -33.45
CA GLY A 560 28.21 -5.04 -34.14
C GLY A 560 27.06 -5.63 -33.34
N THR A 561 25.94 -5.76 -34.04
CA THR A 561 24.76 -6.47 -33.55
C THR A 561 24.43 -7.53 -34.60
N GLU A 562 24.26 -8.77 -34.15
CA GLU A 562 24.03 -9.92 -35.00
C GLU A 562 22.58 -10.39 -34.94
N ILE A 563 22.16 -11.11 -35.97
CA ILE A 563 20.90 -11.85 -36.04
C ILE A 563 21.25 -13.32 -35.78
N VAL A 564 20.68 -13.91 -34.74
CA VAL A 564 20.80 -15.34 -34.43
C VAL A 564 19.47 -16.04 -34.71
N ILE A 565 19.53 -17.24 -35.30
CA ILE A 565 18.35 -18.05 -35.65
C ILE A 565 18.58 -19.51 -35.28
N ALA A 566 17.63 -20.13 -34.57
CA ALA A 566 17.61 -21.57 -34.32
C ALA A 566 17.07 -22.35 -35.54
N ASN A 567 17.78 -23.40 -35.95
CA ASN A 567 17.39 -24.25 -37.09
C ASN A 567 16.90 -25.61 -36.62
N SER A 568 15.66 -25.64 -36.13
CA SER A 568 14.96 -26.79 -35.54
C SER A 568 14.78 -28.01 -36.45
N GLY A 569 15.08 -27.88 -37.75
CA GLY A 569 15.01 -28.95 -38.74
C GLY A 569 16.37 -29.38 -39.31
N ASP A 570 17.49 -28.82 -38.85
CA ASP A 570 18.83 -29.23 -39.30
C ASP A 570 19.22 -30.58 -38.66
N PRO A 571 19.74 -31.58 -39.40
CA PRO A 571 20.04 -32.91 -38.84
C PRO A 571 21.15 -33.00 -37.78
N VAL A 572 21.76 -31.87 -37.42
CA VAL A 572 22.76 -31.74 -36.35
C VAL A 572 22.37 -30.72 -35.29
N ASP A 573 21.14 -30.18 -35.35
CA ASP A 573 20.56 -29.19 -34.44
C ASP A 573 21.47 -27.97 -34.23
N SER A 574 21.33 -26.93 -35.05
CA SER A 574 22.25 -25.78 -35.06
C SER A 574 21.56 -24.42 -34.98
N VAL A 575 22.28 -23.43 -34.45
CA VAL A 575 22.00 -22.00 -34.68
C VAL A 575 22.83 -21.49 -35.87
N SER A 576 22.32 -20.44 -36.53
CA SER A 576 23.05 -19.66 -37.55
C SER A 576 23.14 -18.21 -37.07
N VAL A 577 24.33 -17.61 -37.21
CA VAL A 577 24.62 -16.23 -36.79
C VAL A 577 24.96 -15.39 -38.02
N PHE A 578 24.28 -14.26 -38.21
CA PHE A 578 24.48 -13.33 -39.32
C PHE A 578 24.83 -11.93 -38.79
N ALA A 579 25.72 -11.22 -39.48
CA ALA A 579 25.94 -9.80 -39.23
C ALA A 579 24.70 -8.98 -39.66
N ALA A 580 24.57 -7.75 -39.15
CA ALA A 580 23.51 -6.81 -39.53
C ALA A 580 23.38 -6.52 -41.04
N ASP A 581 24.41 -6.80 -41.85
CA ASP A 581 24.38 -6.67 -43.33
C ASP A 581 23.93 -7.95 -44.07
N GLY A 582 23.45 -8.96 -43.34
CA GLY A 582 23.00 -10.25 -43.87
C GLY A 582 24.11 -11.27 -44.12
N THR A 583 25.38 -10.94 -43.83
CA THR A 583 26.50 -11.88 -43.99
C THR A 583 26.46 -12.99 -42.93
N LEU A 584 26.36 -14.26 -43.34
CA LEU A 584 26.51 -15.41 -42.44
C LEU A 584 27.93 -15.45 -41.85
N LEU A 585 28.01 -15.34 -40.52
CA LEU A 585 29.24 -15.39 -39.73
C LEU A 585 29.60 -16.84 -39.33
N GLY A 586 28.60 -17.64 -38.96
CA GLY A 586 28.82 -19.06 -38.62
C GLY A 586 27.54 -19.87 -38.38
N ASP A 587 27.70 -21.20 -38.45
CA ASP A 587 26.71 -22.18 -38.01
C ASP A 587 27.30 -22.96 -36.82
N VAL A 588 26.57 -23.03 -35.70
CA VAL A 588 27.07 -23.66 -34.46
C VAL A 588 26.10 -24.74 -33.99
N SER A 589 26.63 -25.94 -33.70
CA SER A 589 25.88 -27.08 -33.15
C SER A 589 25.46 -26.79 -31.71
N VAL A 590 24.20 -27.06 -31.35
CA VAL A 590 23.68 -26.75 -30.01
C VAL A 590 23.93 -27.83 -28.96
N ASP A 591 24.54 -28.97 -29.33
CA ASP A 591 24.76 -30.13 -28.43
C ASP A 591 23.46 -30.64 -27.77
N ALA A 592 22.40 -30.70 -28.58
CA ALA A 592 21.09 -31.21 -28.17
C ALA A 592 21.15 -32.69 -27.76
N ALA A 593 20.25 -33.08 -26.84
CA ALA A 593 20.04 -34.50 -26.57
C ALA A 593 19.40 -35.17 -27.80
N VAL A 594 19.63 -36.47 -27.99
CA VAL A 594 19.13 -37.21 -29.16
C VAL A 594 17.60 -37.08 -29.27
N GLY A 595 17.13 -36.39 -30.32
CA GLY A 595 15.71 -36.17 -30.61
C GLY A 595 15.16 -34.83 -30.12
N ALA A 596 15.90 -34.13 -29.26
CA ALA A 596 15.66 -32.72 -28.92
C ALA A 596 16.20 -31.80 -30.02
N ARG A 597 15.73 -30.55 -30.06
CA ARG A 597 16.00 -29.62 -31.18
C ARG A 597 16.33 -28.22 -30.68
N ALA A 598 17.15 -27.49 -31.42
CA ALA A 598 17.27 -26.04 -31.26
C ALA A 598 15.88 -25.41 -31.46
N TRP A 599 15.38 -24.71 -30.44
CA TRP A 599 14.05 -24.11 -30.48
C TRP A 599 14.14 -22.60 -30.54
N ASP A 600 14.47 -21.92 -29.45
CA ASP A 600 14.47 -20.44 -29.36
C ASP A 600 15.88 -19.92 -29.04
N THR A 601 16.21 -18.69 -29.45
CA THR A 601 17.47 -18.03 -29.09
C THR A 601 17.25 -16.72 -28.35
N LEU A 602 18.19 -16.36 -27.50
CA LEU A 602 18.28 -15.09 -26.81
C LEU A 602 19.75 -14.67 -26.74
N VAL A 603 20.01 -13.38 -26.92
CA VAL A 603 21.33 -12.78 -26.71
C VAL A 603 21.24 -11.86 -25.49
N ALA A 604 22.03 -12.11 -24.46
CA ALA A 604 22.13 -11.30 -23.24
C ALA A 604 23.40 -11.64 -22.43
N ASP A 605 24.06 -10.65 -21.83
CA ASP A 605 25.10 -10.79 -20.79
C ASP A 605 24.52 -11.46 -19.53
N VAL A 606 24.55 -12.80 -19.50
CA VAL A 606 24.07 -13.62 -18.37
C VAL A 606 25.23 -14.22 -17.57
N LEU A 607 26.48 -13.99 -17.99
CA LEU A 607 27.71 -14.40 -17.31
C LEU A 607 28.63 -13.18 -17.07
N TRP A 608 28.23 -12.29 -16.14
CA TRP A 608 28.83 -10.96 -15.92
C TRP A 608 30.36 -10.85 -15.65
N ASP A 609 31.10 -11.93 -15.34
CA ASP A 609 32.59 -11.95 -15.24
C ASP A 609 33.22 -12.80 -16.36
N SER A 610 32.50 -12.94 -17.48
CA SER A 610 32.96 -13.62 -18.69
C SER A 610 34.30 -13.03 -19.16
N PRO A 611 35.25 -13.87 -19.63
CA PRO A 611 36.58 -13.40 -20.06
C PRO A 611 36.56 -12.38 -21.20
N ILE A 612 35.43 -12.30 -21.92
CA ILE A 612 35.08 -11.26 -22.87
C ILE A 612 33.77 -10.64 -22.36
N ALA A 613 33.77 -9.34 -22.07
CA ALA A 613 32.56 -8.62 -21.69
C ALA A 613 31.73 -8.34 -22.96
N SER A 614 30.80 -9.24 -23.26
CA SER A 614 29.91 -9.31 -24.43
C SER A 614 28.65 -10.08 -24.02
N ASP A 615 27.56 -9.99 -24.78
CA ASP A 615 26.40 -10.84 -24.51
C ASP A 615 26.70 -12.33 -24.81
N GLU A 616 26.08 -13.24 -24.06
CA GLU A 616 26.07 -14.67 -24.38
C GLU A 616 24.88 -15.05 -25.28
N LEU A 617 25.06 -16.10 -26.10
CA LEU A 617 23.93 -16.77 -26.75
C LEU A 617 23.34 -17.83 -25.83
N ALA A 618 22.11 -17.64 -25.37
CA ALA A 618 21.29 -18.69 -24.78
C ALA A 618 20.39 -19.35 -25.85
N VAL A 619 20.29 -20.68 -25.84
CA VAL A 619 19.45 -21.46 -26.75
C VAL A 619 18.54 -22.41 -25.97
N ALA A 620 17.24 -22.30 -26.18
CA ALA A 620 16.25 -23.22 -25.63
C ALA A 620 16.22 -24.51 -26.49
N ILE A 621 16.36 -25.66 -25.85
CA ILE A 621 16.43 -26.97 -26.49
C ILE A 621 15.16 -27.77 -26.19
N TYR A 622 14.29 -27.89 -27.19
CA TYR A 622 12.98 -28.55 -27.06
C TYR A 622 13.12 -30.07 -27.25
N GLY A 623 12.96 -30.82 -26.15
CA GLY A 623 13.04 -32.28 -26.07
C GLY A 623 11.72 -33.04 -26.15
N ALA A 624 10.56 -32.36 -26.18
CA ALA A 624 9.22 -32.95 -26.14
C ALA A 624 9.00 -33.86 -24.89
N ASP A 625 8.66 -35.14 -25.08
CA ASP A 625 8.60 -36.13 -23.98
C ASP A 625 9.99 -36.65 -23.54
N GLY A 626 11.05 -36.25 -24.25
CA GLY A 626 12.45 -36.47 -23.91
C GLY A 626 13.05 -35.39 -23.01
N LEU A 627 14.39 -35.34 -22.97
CA LEU A 627 15.17 -34.40 -22.15
C LEU A 627 15.35 -33.05 -22.86
N SER A 628 14.85 -31.99 -22.25
CA SER A 628 15.08 -30.59 -22.64
C SER A 628 16.22 -29.95 -21.85
N SER A 629 16.74 -28.85 -22.39
CA SER A 629 17.79 -28.05 -21.74
C SER A 629 17.77 -26.59 -22.21
N VAL A 630 18.51 -25.74 -21.49
CA VAL A 630 18.98 -24.44 -21.97
C VAL A 630 20.49 -24.54 -22.14
N ASN A 631 21.01 -24.11 -23.29
CA ASN A 631 22.43 -24.21 -23.61
C ASN A 631 22.97 -22.81 -23.88
N VAL A 632 23.97 -22.38 -23.09
CA VAL A 632 24.54 -21.03 -23.09
C VAL A 632 25.95 -21.05 -23.70
N PHE A 633 26.25 -20.12 -24.59
CA PHE A 633 27.52 -20.02 -25.29
C PHE A 633 28.24 -18.72 -24.94
N GLU A 634 29.44 -18.84 -24.37
CA GLU A 634 30.39 -17.74 -24.24
C GLU A 634 30.96 -17.32 -25.61
N GLN A 635 31.19 -16.01 -25.77
CA GLN A 635 31.91 -15.48 -26.93
C GLN A 635 33.42 -15.85 -26.83
N THR A 636 34.04 -16.11 -27.97
CA THR A 636 35.50 -16.25 -28.13
C THR A 636 36.00 -15.28 -29.17
N ALA A 637 37.32 -15.08 -29.24
CA ALA A 637 37.97 -14.25 -30.26
C ALA A 637 37.79 -14.71 -31.73
N THR A 638 37.01 -15.76 -32.01
CA THR A 638 36.73 -16.29 -33.36
C THR A 638 35.28 -16.73 -33.61
N GLY A 639 34.35 -16.48 -32.68
CA GLY A 639 32.96 -16.97 -32.70
C GLY A 639 32.58 -17.56 -31.33
N LEU A 640 31.61 -18.45 -31.27
CA LEU A 640 31.14 -19.06 -30.01
C LEU A 640 32.01 -20.26 -29.53
N ASP A 641 32.09 -20.48 -28.20
CA ASP A 641 32.75 -21.66 -27.61
C ASP A 641 31.84 -22.91 -27.59
N VAL A 642 32.23 -23.96 -26.86
CA VAL A 642 31.40 -25.12 -26.53
C VAL A 642 30.32 -24.70 -25.51
N PRO A 643 29.04 -25.07 -25.71
CA PRO A 643 27.97 -24.60 -24.84
C PRO A 643 28.04 -25.19 -23.42
N GLN A 644 27.75 -24.34 -22.45
CA GLN A 644 27.37 -24.73 -21.10
C GLN A 644 25.92 -25.25 -21.12
N ARG A 645 25.71 -26.53 -20.78
CA ARG A 645 24.40 -27.20 -20.86
C ARG A 645 23.70 -27.27 -19.50
N TYR A 646 22.46 -26.80 -19.45
CA TYR A 646 21.59 -26.79 -18.28
C TYR A 646 20.31 -27.59 -18.53
N ASP A 647 20.27 -28.85 -18.10
CA ASP A 647 19.09 -29.71 -18.28
C ASP A 647 17.89 -29.17 -17.47
N THR A 648 16.77 -28.88 -18.14
CA THR A 648 15.49 -28.48 -17.52
C THR A 648 14.68 -29.70 -17.07
N GLY A 649 14.85 -30.83 -17.75
CA GLY A 649 14.30 -32.13 -17.36
C GLY A 649 13.60 -32.88 -18.48
N THR A 650 13.03 -34.04 -18.15
CA THR A 650 12.24 -34.86 -19.08
C THR A 650 10.77 -34.47 -19.06
N GLY A 651 10.10 -34.48 -20.22
CA GLY A 651 8.67 -34.16 -20.31
C GLY A 651 8.35 -32.66 -20.29
N PHE A 652 9.38 -31.81 -20.43
CA PHE A 652 9.22 -30.39 -20.68
C PHE A 652 9.46 -30.07 -22.15
N GLY A 653 8.64 -29.20 -22.73
CA GLY A 653 9.02 -28.47 -23.93
C GLY A 653 9.65 -27.13 -23.56
N THR A 654 10.96 -27.07 -23.33
CA THR A 654 11.68 -25.80 -23.13
C THR A 654 11.75 -25.07 -24.47
N GLY A 655 11.27 -23.83 -24.56
CA GLY A 655 11.10 -23.21 -25.87
C GLY A 655 10.74 -21.73 -25.92
N SER A 656 11.07 -21.00 -24.86
CA SER A 656 11.01 -19.54 -24.77
C SER A 656 12.07 -19.08 -23.79
N LEU A 657 12.65 -17.90 -24.02
CA LEU A 657 13.72 -17.33 -23.20
C LEU A 657 13.44 -15.85 -22.90
N ALA A 658 13.86 -15.38 -21.73
CA ALA A 658 13.94 -13.97 -21.36
C ALA A 658 15.13 -13.75 -20.43
N ALA A 659 15.60 -12.50 -20.30
CA ALA A 659 16.67 -12.15 -19.38
C ALA A 659 16.46 -10.74 -18.79
N GLY A 660 16.94 -10.53 -17.57
CA GLY A 660 16.87 -9.25 -16.85
C GLY A 660 17.28 -9.37 -15.38
N ASP A 661 17.61 -8.25 -14.72
CA ASP A 661 17.95 -8.16 -13.29
C ASP A 661 16.69 -8.33 -12.43
N LEU A 662 16.27 -9.58 -12.21
CA LEU A 662 15.02 -9.93 -11.54
C LEU A 662 15.18 -9.89 -10.01
N ASP A 663 16.40 -10.12 -9.50
CA ASP A 663 16.69 -10.12 -8.07
C ASP A 663 17.27 -8.79 -7.51
N GLY A 664 17.67 -7.88 -8.41
CA GLY A 664 18.09 -6.51 -8.13
C GLY A 664 19.54 -6.37 -7.68
N ASP A 665 20.41 -7.32 -8.04
CA ASP A 665 21.83 -7.30 -7.69
C ASP A 665 22.74 -6.62 -8.71
N GLY A 666 22.18 -6.23 -9.86
CA GLY A 666 22.87 -5.56 -10.96
C GLY A 666 23.44 -6.52 -12.00
N HIS A 667 23.22 -7.83 -11.87
CA HIS A 667 23.48 -8.83 -12.90
C HIS A 667 22.14 -9.31 -13.51
N ILE A 668 22.21 -10.12 -14.56
CA ILE A 668 21.06 -10.50 -15.38
C ILE A 668 20.74 -11.98 -15.16
N GLU A 669 19.54 -12.30 -14.68
CA GLU A 669 19.03 -13.67 -14.65
C GLU A 669 18.61 -14.13 -16.05
N LEU A 670 18.87 -15.41 -16.36
CA LEU A 670 18.30 -16.09 -17.51
C LEU A 670 17.02 -16.84 -17.11
N VAL A 671 15.94 -16.67 -17.86
CA VAL A 671 14.67 -17.37 -17.64
C VAL A 671 14.30 -18.20 -18.85
N ALA A 672 13.83 -19.43 -18.62
CA ALA A 672 13.32 -20.32 -19.65
C ALA A 672 11.91 -20.82 -19.35
N GLY A 673 11.03 -20.83 -20.35
CA GLY A 673 9.67 -21.34 -20.25
C GLY A 673 9.54 -22.79 -20.72
N ASP A 674 8.86 -23.61 -19.91
CA ASP A 674 8.67 -25.04 -20.12
C ASP A 674 7.18 -25.40 -20.32
N GLY A 675 6.82 -25.91 -21.50
CA GLY A 675 5.42 -26.21 -21.87
C GLY A 675 4.77 -27.40 -21.16
N GLY A 676 5.54 -28.19 -20.41
CA GLY A 676 5.07 -29.47 -19.86
C GLY A 676 4.66 -30.48 -20.95
N TRP A 677 3.97 -31.55 -20.55
CA TRP A 677 3.46 -32.57 -21.46
C TRP A 677 2.25 -33.30 -20.85
N TRP A 678 1.16 -33.44 -21.61
CA TRP A 678 -0.02 -34.19 -21.19
C TRP A 678 0.06 -35.67 -21.63
N ASP A 679 0.12 -36.58 -20.67
CA ASP A 679 0.00 -38.03 -20.88
C ASP A 679 -0.92 -38.65 -19.81
N ARG A 680 -1.35 -39.90 -20.03
CA ARG A 680 -2.03 -40.73 -19.02
C ARG A 680 -1.05 -41.58 -18.19
N ASP A 681 0.19 -41.70 -18.63
CA ASP A 681 1.30 -42.26 -17.88
C ASP A 681 1.86 -41.22 -16.89
N GLU A 682 1.74 -41.49 -15.59
CA GLU A 682 2.21 -40.59 -14.52
C GLU A 682 3.74 -40.37 -14.53
N THR A 683 4.50 -41.20 -15.27
CA THR A 683 5.95 -41.02 -15.46
C THR A 683 6.32 -40.11 -16.62
N LYS A 684 5.32 -39.62 -17.37
CA LYS A 684 5.45 -38.73 -18.53
C LYS A 684 4.63 -37.44 -18.45
N ALA A 685 3.60 -37.43 -17.62
CA ALA A 685 2.73 -36.28 -17.43
C ALA A 685 3.43 -35.21 -16.59
N HIS A 686 3.72 -34.06 -17.18
CA HIS A 686 4.39 -32.93 -16.52
C HIS A 686 3.56 -31.65 -16.71
N GLY A 687 3.33 -30.91 -15.62
CA GLY A 687 2.78 -29.56 -15.70
C GLY A 687 3.82 -28.58 -16.28
N PRO A 688 3.38 -27.44 -16.85
CA PRO A 688 4.30 -26.42 -17.33
C PRO A 688 4.99 -25.70 -16.16
N GLY A 689 5.98 -24.87 -16.46
CA GLY A 689 6.62 -23.99 -15.48
C GLY A 689 7.65 -23.07 -16.13
N VAL A 690 8.48 -22.47 -15.28
CA VAL A 690 9.65 -21.69 -15.71
C VAL A 690 10.86 -22.07 -14.85
N HIS A 691 12.03 -22.10 -15.47
CA HIS A 691 13.30 -22.11 -14.76
C HIS A 691 13.87 -20.69 -14.74
N VAL A 692 14.27 -20.22 -13.55
CA VAL A 692 15.06 -18.98 -13.37
C VAL A 692 16.48 -19.40 -13.03
N TYR A 693 17.46 -18.87 -13.74
CA TYR A 693 18.87 -19.20 -13.65
C TYR A 693 19.66 -17.96 -13.24
N ASN A 694 20.23 -18.00 -12.02
CA ASN A 694 21.11 -16.95 -11.51
C ASN A 694 22.57 -17.40 -11.65
N ASP A 695 23.47 -16.50 -12.00
CA ASP A 695 24.91 -16.76 -11.90
C ASP A 695 25.36 -16.89 -10.43
N VAL A 696 26.41 -17.69 -10.19
CA VAL A 696 26.97 -17.93 -8.84
C VAL A 696 28.49 -17.66 -8.78
N ALA A 697 29.15 -17.32 -9.89
CA ALA A 697 30.61 -17.15 -9.96
C ALA A 697 31.11 -16.34 -11.18
N GLY A 698 30.28 -15.48 -11.76
CA GLY A 698 30.46 -14.72 -13.00
C GLY A 698 30.62 -15.55 -14.27
N THR A 699 30.39 -16.87 -14.21
CA THR A 699 30.80 -17.85 -15.23
C THR A 699 29.97 -19.14 -15.21
N THR A 700 28.97 -19.29 -14.34
CA THR A 700 28.16 -20.52 -14.26
C THR A 700 26.81 -20.27 -13.58
N LEU A 701 25.74 -20.68 -14.26
CA LEU A 701 24.36 -20.52 -13.80
C LEU A 701 23.92 -21.64 -12.84
N THR A 702 22.94 -21.33 -11.99
CA THR A 702 22.18 -22.31 -11.20
C THR A 702 20.68 -22.07 -11.31
N GLY A 703 19.93 -23.10 -11.68
CA GLY A 703 18.50 -23.00 -11.95
C GLY A 703 17.59 -23.34 -10.77
N ALA A 704 16.51 -22.58 -10.62
CA ALA A 704 15.37 -22.87 -9.75
C ALA A 704 14.08 -23.00 -10.57
N PHE A 705 13.33 -24.10 -10.37
CA PHE A 705 12.07 -24.37 -11.07
C PHE A 705 10.86 -23.81 -10.32
N PHE A 706 10.02 -23.06 -11.04
CA PHE A 706 8.75 -22.51 -10.56
C PHE A 706 7.58 -23.17 -11.33
N PRO A 707 6.79 -24.04 -10.69
CA PRO A 707 5.71 -24.76 -11.38
C PRO A 707 4.54 -23.86 -11.77
N GLY A 708 4.10 -23.96 -13.02
CA GLY A 708 3.00 -23.18 -13.60
C GLY A 708 1.60 -23.71 -13.29
N GLY A 709 1.48 -24.83 -12.55
CA GLY A 709 0.20 -25.45 -12.15
C GLY A 709 0.16 -26.96 -12.38
N GLY A 710 -1.03 -27.51 -12.63
CA GLY A 710 -1.22 -28.93 -12.95
C GLY A 710 -1.08 -29.22 -14.45
N VAL A 711 -1.19 -30.50 -14.82
CA VAL A 711 -1.05 -30.97 -16.21
C VAL A 711 -2.18 -30.44 -17.11
N GLU A 712 -3.28 -29.92 -16.55
CA GLU A 712 -4.31 -29.21 -17.35
C GLU A 712 -3.78 -27.98 -18.09
N ARG A 713 -2.61 -27.46 -17.70
CA ARG A 713 -1.97 -26.29 -18.31
C ARG A 713 -0.85 -26.64 -19.29
N ALA A 714 -0.53 -27.93 -19.46
CA ALA A 714 0.47 -28.36 -20.42
C ALA A 714 0.05 -27.99 -21.86
N GLY A 715 1.05 -27.73 -22.70
CA GLY A 715 0.86 -27.27 -24.07
C GLY A 715 2.14 -26.64 -24.63
N MET A 716 2.02 -25.41 -25.13
CA MET A 716 3.16 -24.67 -25.67
C MET A 716 4.09 -24.16 -24.55
N PRO A 717 5.39 -23.93 -24.82
CA PRO A 717 6.26 -23.20 -23.92
C PRO A 717 5.58 -21.89 -23.49
N PRO A 718 5.45 -21.58 -22.18
CA PRO A 718 4.89 -20.31 -21.73
C PRO A 718 5.72 -19.16 -22.29
N ALA A 719 5.09 -18.12 -22.84
CA ALA A 719 5.85 -16.92 -23.20
C ALA A 719 6.31 -16.24 -21.91
N VAL A 720 7.60 -15.88 -21.86
CA VAL A 720 8.26 -15.27 -20.69
C VAL A 720 8.79 -13.90 -21.07
N ALA A 721 8.75 -12.95 -20.13
CA ALA A 721 9.39 -11.64 -20.26
C ALA A 721 9.81 -11.16 -18.87
N ILE A 722 10.86 -10.36 -18.80
CA ILE A 722 11.22 -9.60 -17.59
C ILE A 722 10.96 -8.12 -17.93
N ALA A 723 10.11 -7.48 -17.14
CA ALA A 723 9.54 -6.16 -17.47
C ALA A 723 9.32 -5.34 -16.20
N ASP A 724 9.59 -4.04 -16.27
CA ASP A 724 9.25 -3.08 -15.22
C ASP A 724 7.76 -2.73 -15.28
N LEU A 725 6.93 -3.47 -14.54
CA LEU A 725 5.49 -3.19 -14.47
C LEU A 725 5.15 -2.12 -13.40
N GLY A 726 6.17 -1.44 -12.85
CA GLY A 726 6.01 -0.40 -11.84
C GLY A 726 5.90 -0.95 -10.41
N MET A 727 4.80 -0.67 -9.70
CA MET A 727 4.62 -1.08 -8.29
C MET A 727 3.98 -2.48 -8.14
N VAL A 728 4.45 -3.47 -8.89
CA VAL A 728 3.73 -4.74 -9.15
C VAL A 728 4.32 -5.96 -8.44
N GLY A 729 5.29 -5.75 -7.53
CA GLY A 729 5.94 -6.81 -6.76
C GLY A 729 5.06 -7.57 -5.74
N TYR A 730 5.69 -8.01 -4.67
CA TYR A 730 5.13 -8.96 -3.68
C TYR A 730 3.69 -8.66 -3.21
N SER A 731 2.79 -9.66 -3.34
CA SER A 731 1.35 -9.57 -3.08
C SER A 731 1.03 -8.96 -1.71
N ARG A 732 0.37 -7.79 -1.70
CA ARG A 732 0.05 -7.03 -0.48
C ARG A 732 -1.24 -6.22 -0.60
N HIS A 733 -1.77 -5.80 0.54
CA HIS A 733 -2.68 -4.67 0.64
C HIS A 733 -1.82 -3.38 0.58
N PRO A 734 -1.94 -2.58 -0.49
CA PRO A 734 -0.96 -1.56 -0.82
C PRO A 734 -1.34 -0.24 -0.14
N VAL A 735 -0.97 -0.13 1.14
CA VAL A 735 -1.25 1.05 1.98
C VAL A 735 -0.61 2.30 1.36
N SER A 736 -1.39 3.38 1.24
CA SER A 736 -0.99 4.67 0.66
C SER A 736 -0.61 4.65 -0.83
N ALA A 737 -0.91 3.56 -1.56
CA ALA A 737 -0.65 3.48 -2.99
C ALA A 737 -1.60 4.35 -3.85
N VAL A 738 -2.75 4.77 -3.32
CA VAL A 738 -3.59 5.81 -3.94
C VAL A 738 -3.44 7.11 -3.15
N PRO A 739 -2.60 8.07 -3.60
CA PRO A 739 -2.26 9.25 -2.80
C PRO A 739 -3.48 10.09 -2.44
N ALA A 740 -3.57 10.51 -1.17
CA ALA A 740 -4.65 11.32 -0.62
C ALA A 740 -6.08 10.78 -0.84
N ALA A 741 -6.24 9.45 -1.05
CA ALA A 741 -7.55 8.84 -1.28
C ALA A 741 -8.45 8.82 -0.04
N HIS A 742 -7.86 8.68 1.16
CA HIS A 742 -8.62 8.59 2.41
C HIS A 742 -8.94 9.98 2.98
N ASP A 743 -10.22 10.37 2.92
CA ASP A 743 -10.76 11.47 3.73
C ASP A 743 -11.69 10.93 4.82
N SER A 744 -11.57 11.50 6.01
CA SER A 744 -12.48 11.38 7.14
C SER A 744 -13.98 11.58 6.86
N THR A 745 -14.35 12.20 5.73
CA THR A 745 -15.74 12.44 5.32
C THR A 745 -16.20 11.54 4.16
N GLU A 746 -15.39 10.57 3.75
CA GLU A 746 -15.76 9.59 2.74
C GLU A 746 -17.07 8.87 3.12
N THR A 747 -17.89 8.59 2.10
CA THR A 747 -19.12 7.81 2.25
C THR A 747 -19.24 6.84 1.07
N PRO A 748 -19.74 5.61 1.28
CA PRO A 748 -19.95 4.67 0.19
C PRO A 748 -20.97 5.20 -0.84
N PRO A 749 -20.80 4.89 -2.15
CA PRO A 749 -19.66 4.20 -2.75
C PRO A 749 -18.43 5.11 -2.84
N TYR A 750 -17.24 4.55 -2.60
CA TYR A 750 -15.99 5.31 -2.62
C TYR A 750 -15.63 5.73 -4.06
N ALA A 751 -15.26 7.00 -4.24
CA ALA A 751 -14.92 7.54 -5.57
C ALA A 751 -13.61 6.98 -6.15
N ARG A 752 -12.72 6.47 -5.29
CA ARG A 752 -11.55 5.65 -5.62
C ARG A 752 -11.39 4.59 -4.53
N ARG A 753 -11.32 3.32 -4.92
CA ARG A 753 -11.01 2.25 -3.98
C ARG A 753 -9.57 2.42 -3.50
N HIS A 754 -9.32 2.19 -2.23
CA HIS A 754 -8.00 2.31 -1.61
C HIS A 754 -7.94 1.46 -0.35
N VAL A 755 -6.76 1.38 0.27
CA VAL A 755 -6.56 0.74 1.58
C VAL A 755 -5.62 1.60 2.40
N GLU A 756 -6.02 1.95 3.62
CA GLU A 756 -5.20 2.59 4.65
C GLU A 756 -5.21 1.79 5.95
N CYS A 757 -4.23 2.01 6.83
CA CYS A 757 -4.17 1.35 8.14
C CYS A 757 -5.47 1.52 8.94
N VAL A 758 -6.11 2.70 8.83
CA VAL A 758 -7.35 3.06 9.53
C VAL A 758 -8.62 2.45 8.91
N ASP A 759 -8.55 1.87 7.71
CA ASP A 759 -9.67 1.12 7.12
C ASP A 759 -9.90 -0.23 7.78
N CYS A 760 -8.87 -0.76 8.45
CA CYS A 760 -8.91 -2.03 9.18
C CYS A 760 -8.73 -1.85 10.71
N HIS A 761 -8.09 -0.77 11.16
CA HIS A 761 -7.75 -0.58 12.58
C HIS A 761 -8.28 0.74 13.16
N GLU A 762 -9.15 0.64 14.17
CA GLU A 762 -9.50 1.79 15.03
C GLU A 762 -8.63 1.79 16.28
N VAL A 763 -7.62 2.67 16.30
CA VAL A 763 -6.61 2.81 17.37
C VAL A 763 -7.21 3.11 18.75
N HIS A 764 -8.42 3.68 18.79
CA HIS A 764 -9.14 3.99 20.02
C HIS A 764 -9.87 2.79 20.64
N GLU A 765 -10.04 1.68 19.92
CA GLU A 765 -10.78 0.49 20.38
C GLU A 765 -10.02 -0.83 20.22
N ALA A 766 -8.97 -0.86 19.40
CA ALA A 766 -8.18 -2.06 19.14
C ALA A 766 -7.58 -2.66 20.43
N THR A 767 -7.64 -3.99 20.56
CA THR A 767 -7.17 -4.77 21.72
C THR A 767 -6.48 -6.06 21.30
N SER A 768 -5.77 -6.71 22.22
CA SER A 768 -5.18 -8.04 22.00
C SER A 768 -6.16 -9.22 22.17
N THR A 769 -7.47 -8.98 22.28
CA THR A 769 -8.45 -10.06 22.55
C THR A 769 -8.62 -11.00 21.36
N VAL A 770 -8.41 -12.30 21.57
CA VAL A 770 -8.73 -13.37 20.62
C VAL A 770 -10.24 -13.63 20.60
N SER A 771 -10.77 -13.99 19.43
CA SER A 771 -12.19 -14.25 19.18
C SER A 771 -12.40 -15.63 18.54
N VAL A 772 -13.66 -16.03 18.33
CA VAL A 772 -14.07 -17.28 17.66
C VAL A 772 -14.96 -16.92 16.46
N ALA A 773 -14.74 -17.56 15.31
CA ALA A 773 -15.43 -17.21 14.06
C ALA A 773 -16.95 -17.31 14.20
N PRO A 774 -17.73 -16.36 13.64
CA PRO A 774 -17.30 -15.26 12.78
C PRO A 774 -16.89 -13.95 13.52
N LEU A 775 -17.00 -13.90 14.85
CA LEU A 775 -16.92 -12.67 15.64
C LEU A 775 -15.56 -11.96 15.51
N VAL A 776 -15.58 -10.63 15.35
CA VAL A 776 -14.40 -9.80 15.08
C VAL A 776 -13.30 -9.92 16.15
N TYR A 777 -12.05 -9.98 15.71
CA TYR A 777 -10.87 -9.98 16.58
C TYR A 777 -10.63 -8.63 17.25
N GLY A 778 -9.99 -8.64 18.42
CA GLY A 778 -9.63 -7.43 19.15
C GLY A 778 -8.90 -6.36 18.33
N ARG A 779 -8.05 -6.76 17.38
CA ARG A 779 -7.26 -5.85 16.53
C ARG A 779 -8.09 -5.08 15.49
N LEU A 780 -9.30 -5.54 15.18
CA LEU A 780 -10.22 -4.94 14.21
C LEU A 780 -11.48 -4.37 14.89
N LYS A 781 -11.49 -4.24 16.23
CA LYS A 781 -12.61 -3.63 16.96
C LYS A 781 -12.66 -2.12 16.73
N GLY A 782 -13.89 -1.58 16.72
CA GLY A 782 -14.17 -0.15 16.51
C GLY A 782 -14.14 0.28 15.04
N VAL A 783 -13.51 -0.50 14.16
CA VAL A 783 -13.52 -0.21 12.73
C VAL A 783 -14.92 -0.44 12.16
N PHE A 784 -15.19 0.23 11.03
CA PHE A 784 -16.41 0.06 10.28
C PHE A 784 -16.24 -0.96 9.14
N GLY A 785 -17.36 -1.44 8.61
CA GLY A 785 -17.36 -2.38 7.49
C GLY A 785 -18.71 -2.45 6.79
N SER A 786 -18.93 -3.53 6.04
CA SER A 786 -20.20 -3.80 5.35
C SER A 786 -20.98 -4.92 6.05
N THR A 787 -22.20 -4.62 6.49
CA THR A 787 -23.21 -5.63 6.84
C THR A 787 -23.78 -6.25 5.57
N ILE A 788 -24.02 -7.55 5.63
CA ILE A 788 -24.53 -8.36 4.51
C ILE A 788 -25.86 -8.99 4.91
N THR A 789 -26.86 -8.85 4.04
CA THR A 789 -28.14 -9.56 4.14
C THR A 789 -28.33 -10.42 2.90
N ASN A 790 -28.11 -11.72 3.05
CA ASN A 790 -28.33 -12.71 2.01
C ASN A 790 -29.83 -12.97 1.82
N THR A 791 -30.37 -12.59 0.65
CA THR A 791 -31.80 -12.73 0.29
C THR A 791 -32.08 -13.93 -0.64
N GLY A 792 -31.03 -14.51 -1.21
CA GLY A 792 -31.00 -15.71 -2.03
C GLY A 792 -29.54 -16.15 -2.25
N SER A 793 -29.29 -17.10 -3.14
CA SER A 793 -27.93 -17.51 -3.53
C SER A 793 -27.24 -16.49 -4.46
N GLY A 794 -25.92 -16.59 -4.56
CA GLY A 794 -25.06 -15.76 -5.40
C GLY A 794 -25.15 -14.28 -5.03
N THR A 795 -25.27 -13.43 -6.05
CA THR A 795 -25.35 -11.96 -5.93
C THR A 795 -26.67 -11.43 -5.34
N SER A 796 -27.53 -12.29 -4.80
CA SER A 796 -28.82 -11.92 -4.19
C SER A 796 -28.62 -11.32 -2.78
N ILE A 797 -27.85 -10.23 -2.69
CA ILE A 797 -27.37 -9.63 -1.45
C ILE A 797 -27.88 -8.18 -1.33
N THR A 798 -28.18 -7.76 -0.10
CA THR A 798 -28.35 -6.34 0.25
C THR A 798 -27.27 -5.95 1.25
N TYR A 799 -26.60 -4.83 0.99
CA TYR A 799 -25.51 -4.30 1.81
C TYR A 799 -25.97 -3.10 2.67
N GLY A 800 -25.24 -2.80 3.73
CA GLY A 800 -25.42 -1.59 4.54
C GLY A 800 -24.29 -1.40 5.56
N ASP A 801 -24.20 -0.25 6.22
CA ASP A 801 -23.02 0.10 7.03
C ASP A 801 -22.96 -0.66 8.38
N ALA A 802 -21.81 -1.26 8.69
CA ALA A 802 -21.49 -1.83 10.00
C ALA A 802 -20.66 -0.82 10.80
N GLN A 803 -21.20 -0.25 11.87
CA GLN A 803 -20.61 0.86 12.63
C GLN A 803 -20.75 0.64 14.16
N PRO A 804 -19.81 -0.05 14.83
CA PRO A 804 -18.67 -0.79 14.28
C PRO A 804 -19.06 -2.18 13.77
N VAL A 805 -18.11 -2.91 13.19
CA VAL A 805 -18.26 -4.33 12.82
C VAL A 805 -18.50 -5.24 14.04
N THR A 806 -19.27 -6.30 13.81
CA THR A 806 -19.47 -7.43 14.74
C THR A 806 -18.66 -8.66 14.33
N ASN A 807 -18.44 -8.86 13.02
CA ASN A 807 -17.79 -10.03 12.45
C ASN A 807 -16.53 -9.66 11.66
N GLU A 808 -15.56 -10.57 11.54
CA GLU A 808 -14.30 -10.28 10.82
C GLU A 808 -14.55 -10.00 9.32
N TYR A 809 -15.41 -10.81 8.68
CA TYR A 809 -15.68 -10.71 7.24
C TYR A 809 -16.26 -9.34 6.83
N GLU A 810 -16.94 -8.63 7.74
CA GLU A 810 -17.55 -7.33 7.47
C GLU A 810 -16.48 -6.26 7.15
N VAL A 811 -15.27 -6.41 7.70
CA VAL A 811 -14.11 -5.55 7.38
C VAL A 811 -13.62 -5.86 5.96
N CYS A 812 -13.38 -7.13 5.64
CA CYS A 812 -12.88 -7.55 4.33
C CYS A 812 -13.86 -7.18 3.20
N LEU A 813 -15.15 -7.46 3.42
CA LEU A 813 -16.17 -7.28 2.40
C LEU A 813 -16.58 -5.80 2.20
N LYS A 814 -16.06 -4.86 3.00
CA LYS A 814 -16.05 -3.42 2.67
C LYS A 814 -15.40 -3.16 1.30
N CYS A 815 -14.30 -3.86 0.97
CA CYS A 815 -13.50 -3.61 -0.24
C CYS A 815 -13.50 -4.78 -1.24
N HIS A 816 -13.96 -5.96 -0.81
CA HIS A 816 -14.03 -7.19 -1.61
C HIS A 816 -15.46 -7.64 -1.94
N SER A 817 -16.46 -6.75 -1.84
CA SER A 817 -17.84 -7.02 -2.28
C SER A 817 -18.45 -5.87 -3.06
N ALA A 818 -19.61 -6.12 -3.68
CA ALA A 818 -20.38 -5.10 -4.40
C ALA A 818 -21.01 -4.00 -3.50
N TYR A 819 -20.60 -3.88 -2.23
CA TYR A 819 -20.79 -2.69 -1.40
C TYR A 819 -20.07 -1.44 -1.95
N THR A 820 -18.96 -1.66 -2.66
CA THR A 820 -18.21 -0.63 -3.41
C THR A 820 -18.06 -1.07 -4.87
N ASP A 821 -17.59 -0.17 -5.74
CA ASP A 821 -17.12 -0.59 -7.07
C ASP A 821 -15.92 -1.54 -6.91
N LEU A 822 -15.96 -2.63 -7.66
CA LEU A 822 -14.96 -3.70 -7.67
C LEU A 822 -13.95 -3.56 -8.81
N GLU A 823 -14.18 -2.65 -9.76
CA GLU A 823 -13.21 -2.31 -10.81
C GLU A 823 -12.79 -3.54 -11.66
N GLY A 824 -13.76 -4.37 -12.05
CA GLY A 824 -13.53 -5.67 -12.72
C GLY A 824 -13.17 -6.83 -11.78
N GLY A 825 -13.04 -6.57 -10.47
CA GLY A 825 -12.79 -7.58 -9.44
C GLY A 825 -13.98 -8.49 -9.12
N ARG A 826 -13.73 -9.54 -8.35
CA ARG A 826 -14.73 -10.53 -7.90
C ARG A 826 -15.51 -10.04 -6.69
N ASP A 827 -16.83 -10.25 -6.69
CA ASP A 827 -17.69 -10.04 -5.52
C ASP A 827 -17.57 -11.24 -4.57
N ILE A 828 -16.67 -11.16 -3.58
CA ILE A 828 -16.40 -12.25 -2.66
C ILE A 828 -17.59 -12.52 -1.74
N ALA A 829 -18.45 -11.52 -1.46
CA ALA A 829 -19.66 -11.74 -0.67
C ALA A 829 -20.63 -12.69 -1.40
N ALA A 830 -20.80 -12.52 -2.72
CA ALA A 830 -21.61 -13.42 -3.55
C ALA A 830 -21.08 -14.86 -3.57
N GLU A 831 -19.76 -15.05 -3.43
CA GLU A 831 -19.13 -16.38 -3.42
C GLU A 831 -19.23 -17.06 -2.04
N VAL A 832 -19.02 -16.33 -0.93
CA VAL A 832 -19.10 -16.89 0.44
C VAL A 832 -20.51 -16.95 1.02
N ASN A 833 -21.50 -16.39 0.32
CA ASN A 833 -22.92 -16.37 0.69
C ASN A 833 -23.42 -17.75 1.15
N PRO A 834 -23.82 -17.93 2.43
CA PRO A 834 -24.19 -19.22 3.01
C PRO A 834 -25.50 -19.83 2.45
N LEU A 835 -26.20 -19.15 1.54
CA LEU A 835 -27.33 -19.68 0.77
C LEU A 835 -26.90 -20.33 -0.55
N ASN A 836 -25.62 -20.29 -0.90
CA ASN A 836 -25.03 -21.01 -2.04
C ASN A 836 -25.07 -22.53 -1.82
N ALA A 837 -25.07 -23.30 -2.91
CA ALA A 837 -25.07 -24.77 -2.86
C ALA A 837 -23.84 -25.37 -2.18
N SER A 838 -22.71 -24.65 -2.16
CA SER A 838 -21.58 -24.93 -1.27
C SER A 838 -20.70 -23.71 -0.99
N VAL A 839 -20.13 -23.64 0.22
CA VAL A 839 -19.22 -22.57 0.66
C VAL A 839 -18.15 -23.09 1.64
N HIS A 840 -17.00 -22.44 1.65
CA HIS A 840 -16.16 -22.29 2.84
C HIS A 840 -16.83 -21.25 3.75
N ALA A 841 -17.37 -21.72 4.86
CA ALA A 841 -18.27 -20.97 5.73
C ALA A 841 -17.55 -19.86 6.54
N VAL A 842 -17.55 -18.61 6.07
CA VAL A 842 -17.06 -17.46 6.86
C VAL A 842 -18.17 -16.70 7.61
N GLU A 843 -19.38 -16.64 7.05
CA GLU A 843 -20.52 -15.98 7.72
C GLU A 843 -21.14 -16.86 8.82
N GLN A 844 -21.42 -18.13 8.49
CA GLN A 844 -22.03 -19.11 9.37
C GLN A 844 -21.77 -20.53 8.85
N ALA A 845 -21.74 -21.52 9.76
CA ALA A 845 -21.59 -22.93 9.41
C ALA A 845 -22.66 -23.39 8.39
N GLY A 846 -22.22 -23.94 7.26
CA GLY A 846 -23.09 -24.37 6.16
C GLY A 846 -23.85 -25.68 6.42
N SER A 847 -24.81 -25.99 5.56
CA SER A 847 -25.51 -27.29 5.60
C SER A 847 -24.61 -28.40 5.05
N ALA A 848 -24.38 -29.46 5.84
CA ALA A 848 -23.26 -30.36 5.64
C ALA A 848 -23.37 -31.32 4.42
N VAL A 849 -22.34 -31.32 3.57
CA VAL A 849 -22.19 -32.28 2.45
C VAL A 849 -20.92 -33.14 2.56
N ALA A 850 -19.83 -32.65 3.19
CA ALA A 850 -18.57 -33.38 3.39
C ALA A 850 -18.59 -34.29 4.64
N GLN A 851 -17.70 -35.29 4.71
CA GLN A 851 -17.56 -36.17 5.89
C GLN A 851 -16.49 -35.65 6.85
N ASN A 852 -16.75 -35.68 8.17
CA ASN A 852 -15.74 -35.32 9.17
C ASN A 852 -14.47 -36.18 9.12
N GLY A 853 -14.53 -37.36 8.48
CA GLY A 853 -13.37 -38.21 8.24
C GLY A 853 -12.32 -37.60 7.28
N SER A 854 -12.68 -36.63 6.44
CA SER A 854 -11.79 -36.04 5.44
C SER A 854 -11.05 -34.77 5.88
N PHE A 855 -11.25 -34.31 7.12
CA PHE A 855 -10.62 -33.11 7.66
C PHE A 855 -9.44 -33.43 8.61
N THR A 856 -8.52 -32.47 8.75
CA THR A 856 -7.37 -32.51 9.67
C THR A 856 -7.37 -31.31 10.61
N GLY A 857 -6.40 -31.18 11.52
CA GLY A 857 -6.20 -29.99 12.35
C GLY A 857 -7.30 -29.66 13.38
N GLY A 858 -8.32 -30.51 13.53
CA GLY A 858 -9.52 -30.23 14.33
C GLY A 858 -10.66 -29.57 13.54
N TRP A 859 -10.49 -29.35 12.25
CA TRP A 859 -11.53 -28.87 11.34
C TRP A 859 -12.63 -29.93 11.13
N THR A 860 -13.84 -29.46 10.82
CA THR A 860 -15.03 -30.29 10.60
C THR A 860 -15.89 -29.73 9.47
N ASN A 861 -16.84 -30.51 8.97
CA ASN A 861 -17.83 -30.06 7.99
C ASN A 861 -18.82 -28.99 8.51
N THR A 862 -18.74 -28.63 9.80
CA THR A 862 -19.55 -27.59 10.46
C THR A 862 -18.70 -26.44 11.02
N SER A 863 -17.41 -26.36 10.68
CA SER A 863 -16.55 -25.29 11.15
C SER A 863 -16.87 -23.97 10.43
N THR A 864 -16.99 -22.87 11.17
CA THR A 864 -16.89 -21.50 10.63
C THR A 864 -15.43 -21.09 10.59
N LEU A 865 -15.02 -20.43 9.51
CA LEU A 865 -13.68 -19.94 9.22
C LEU A 865 -13.60 -18.44 9.43
N PHE A 866 -12.42 -17.95 9.74
CA PHE A 866 -12.03 -16.56 9.51
C PHE A 866 -11.48 -16.40 8.08
N CYS A 867 -11.59 -15.20 7.50
CA CYS A 867 -10.91 -14.88 6.24
C CYS A 867 -9.41 -15.13 6.38
N LYS A 868 -8.84 -14.80 7.56
CA LYS A 868 -7.41 -15.00 7.84
C LYS A 868 -6.97 -16.46 8.06
N ASP A 869 -7.90 -17.42 8.15
CA ASP A 869 -7.53 -18.84 8.25
C ASP A 869 -7.00 -19.37 6.89
N CYS A 870 -7.29 -18.64 5.81
CA CYS A 870 -6.69 -18.82 4.49
C CYS A 870 -5.74 -17.66 4.11
N HIS A 871 -6.09 -16.42 4.46
CA HIS A 871 -5.34 -15.22 4.07
C HIS A 871 -4.37 -14.71 5.16
N GLY A 872 -3.20 -14.26 4.74
CA GLY A 872 -2.16 -13.71 5.62
C GLY A 872 -0.77 -14.16 5.19
N THR A 873 0.20 -13.96 6.06
CA THR A 873 1.60 -14.37 5.85
C THR A 873 1.97 -15.61 6.67
N ALA A 874 2.80 -16.49 6.09
CA ALA A 874 3.52 -17.53 6.82
C ALA A 874 4.92 -17.08 7.28
N ASP A 875 5.38 -15.90 6.86
CA ASP A 875 6.62 -15.32 7.37
C ASP A 875 6.42 -14.87 8.83
N ALA A 876 7.27 -15.40 9.72
CA ALA A 876 7.25 -15.07 11.13
C ALA A 876 7.91 -13.72 11.46
N ALA A 877 8.64 -13.12 10.51
CA ALA A 877 9.19 -11.77 10.63
C ALA A 877 8.17 -10.68 10.25
N ALA A 878 7.26 -10.97 9.32
CA ALA A 878 6.27 -10.02 8.84
C ALA A 878 5.14 -9.74 9.87
N PRO A 879 4.56 -8.52 9.89
CA PRO A 879 3.40 -8.18 10.73
C PRO A 879 2.21 -9.14 10.54
N VAL A 880 1.83 -9.83 11.62
CA VAL A 880 0.74 -10.82 11.63
C VAL A 880 -0.58 -10.20 11.17
N GLY A 881 -1.09 -10.67 10.04
CA GLY A 881 -2.38 -10.27 9.47
C GLY A 881 -2.39 -10.45 7.95
N THR A 882 -3.46 -9.97 7.32
CA THR A 882 -3.60 -9.90 5.86
C THR A 882 -2.92 -8.63 5.34
N HIS A 883 -1.59 -8.53 5.46
CA HIS A 883 -0.84 -7.37 4.98
C HIS A 883 -0.13 -7.67 3.66
N SER A 884 0.73 -8.68 3.65
CA SER A 884 1.48 -9.14 2.48
C SER A 884 1.71 -10.65 2.56
N SER A 885 1.97 -11.33 1.44
CA SER A 885 2.39 -12.74 1.44
C SER A 885 3.09 -13.16 0.16
N ALA A 886 3.98 -14.16 0.30
CA ALA A 886 4.69 -14.84 -0.79
C ALA A 886 3.76 -15.62 -1.72
N GLN A 887 2.54 -15.87 -1.27
CA GLN A 887 1.54 -16.69 -1.94
C GLN A 887 0.38 -15.78 -2.29
N ALA A 888 0.17 -15.50 -3.58
CA ALA A 888 -0.91 -14.62 -4.00
C ALA A 888 -2.25 -15.38 -4.07
N PRO A 889 -3.41 -14.73 -3.81
CA PRO A 889 -3.57 -13.36 -3.28
C PRO A 889 -3.53 -13.35 -1.74
N ILE A 890 -2.42 -12.89 -1.16
CA ILE A 890 -2.16 -12.81 0.30
C ILE A 890 -2.62 -14.07 1.05
N LEU A 891 -2.14 -15.24 0.66
CA LEU A 891 -2.48 -16.56 1.25
C LEU A 891 -1.40 -17.03 2.22
N LEU A 892 -1.80 -17.81 3.23
CA LEU A 892 -0.85 -18.41 4.18
C LEU A 892 0.08 -19.47 3.52
N LYS A 893 -0.33 -20.08 2.41
CA LYS A 893 0.35 -21.21 1.76
C LYS A 893 0.05 -21.25 0.25
N PRO A 894 0.87 -21.96 -0.57
CA PRO A 894 0.64 -22.09 -2.01
C PRO A 894 -0.75 -22.63 -2.36
N TYR A 895 -1.31 -22.16 -3.47
CA TYR A 895 -2.62 -22.59 -4.00
C TYR A 895 -2.67 -22.45 -5.53
N LEU A 896 -2.11 -21.35 -6.02
CA LEU A 896 -1.79 -21.09 -7.43
C LEU A 896 -0.32 -21.50 -7.69
N GLY A 897 0.05 -21.78 -8.94
CA GLY A 897 1.40 -22.21 -9.32
C GLY A 897 1.99 -23.34 -8.47
N VAL A 898 1.21 -24.37 -8.15
CA VAL A 898 1.67 -25.49 -7.31
C VAL A 898 1.05 -26.81 -7.77
N SER A 899 1.84 -27.88 -7.75
CA SER A 899 1.37 -29.23 -8.04
C SER A 899 0.42 -29.74 -6.95
N PRO A 900 -0.66 -30.49 -7.28
CA PRO A 900 -1.51 -31.15 -6.29
C PRO A 900 -0.75 -32.16 -5.39
N SER A 901 0.44 -32.58 -5.80
CA SER A 901 1.36 -33.44 -5.04
C SER A 901 2.09 -32.73 -3.90
N ASP A 902 2.01 -31.41 -3.78
CA ASP A 902 2.59 -30.70 -2.65
C ASP A 902 1.67 -30.79 -1.43
N SER A 903 2.03 -31.66 -0.49
CA SER A 903 1.36 -31.78 0.81
C SER A 903 1.39 -30.49 1.66
N GLY A 904 2.23 -29.52 1.29
CA GLY A 904 2.33 -28.18 1.88
C GLY A 904 1.29 -27.17 1.38
N MET A 905 0.52 -27.45 0.32
CA MET A 905 -0.44 -26.47 -0.22
C MET A 905 -1.57 -26.10 0.76
N LEU A 906 -2.20 -24.95 0.53
CA LEU A 906 -3.22 -24.34 1.41
C LEU A 906 -4.34 -25.31 1.80
N CYS A 907 -4.92 -26.00 0.83
CA CYS A 907 -6.05 -26.90 1.01
C CYS A 907 -5.80 -27.98 2.09
N TYR A 908 -4.57 -28.51 2.16
CA TYR A 908 -4.21 -29.57 3.11
C TYR A 908 -4.03 -29.09 4.57
N SER A 909 -4.19 -27.78 4.82
CA SER A 909 -4.30 -27.23 6.18
C SER A 909 -5.62 -27.63 6.86
N CYS A 910 -6.67 -27.85 6.08
CA CYS A 910 -8.00 -28.26 6.55
C CYS A 910 -8.40 -29.65 6.06
N HIS A 911 -8.02 -30.02 4.84
CA HIS A 911 -8.35 -31.29 4.19
C HIS A 911 -7.22 -32.32 4.32
N LYS A 912 -7.56 -33.61 4.45
CA LYS A 912 -6.55 -34.67 4.53
C LYS A 912 -5.92 -34.97 3.17
N TYR A 913 -4.61 -34.79 3.08
CA TYR A 913 -3.78 -35.26 1.96
C TYR A 913 -4.00 -36.76 1.66
N SER A 914 -4.23 -37.58 2.69
CA SER A 914 -4.48 -39.03 2.57
C SER A 914 -5.83 -39.40 1.94
N VAL A 915 -6.81 -38.50 1.95
CA VAL A 915 -8.09 -38.67 1.25
C VAL A 915 -7.99 -38.08 -0.15
N TYR A 916 -7.60 -36.81 -0.24
CA TYR A 916 -7.75 -36.06 -1.49
C TYR A 916 -6.60 -36.27 -2.49
N TYR A 917 -5.36 -36.58 -2.08
CA TYR A 917 -4.26 -36.84 -3.02
C TYR A 917 -3.87 -38.31 -3.11
N THR A 918 -3.42 -38.94 -2.02
CA THR A 918 -2.92 -40.33 -2.08
C THR A 918 -4.04 -41.36 -2.09
N SER A 919 -5.27 -40.95 -1.75
CA SER A 919 -6.50 -41.77 -1.69
C SER A 919 -6.45 -42.98 -0.75
N VAL A 920 -5.40 -43.12 0.09
CA VAL A 920 -5.27 -44.27 1.01
C VAL A 920 -6.36 -44.32 2.08
N ASP A 921 -6.98 -43.18 2.39
CA ASP A 921 -8.13 -43.06 3.30
C ASP A 921 -9.46 -42.79 2.55
N ASP A 922 -9.47 -42.71 1.21
CA ASP A 922 -10.66 -42.37 0.42
C ASP A 922 -11.58 -43.58 0.28
N THR A 923 -12.51 -43.72 1.23
CA THR A 923 -13.51 -44.79 1.25
C THR A 923 -14.92 -44.23 1.18
N SER A 924 -15.91 -45.05 0.81
CA SER A 924 -17.34 -44.68 0.88
C SER A 924 -17.81 -44.18 2.26
N THR A 925 -17.03 -44.41 3.33
CA THR A 925 -17.33 -43.95 4.70
C THR A 925 -16.39 -42.86 5.25
N THR A 926 -15.31 -42.52 4.55
CA THR A 926 -14.30 -41.52 4.97
C THR A 926 -13.75 -40.66 3.82
N GLY A 927 -14.51 -40.50 2.73
CA GLY A 927 -13.98 -40.16 1.41
C GLY A 927 -14.30 -38.79 0.85
N SER A 928 -13.73 -38.55 -0.32
CA SER A 928 -13.93 -37.41 -1.22
C SER A 928 -15.36 -37.32 -1.79
N TYR A 929 -16.11 -38.42 -1.69
CA TYR A 929 -17.37 -38.69 -2.42
C TYR A 929 -17.25 -38.65 -3.95
N PHE A 930 -16.04 -38.77 -4.51
CA PHE A 930 -15.82 -38.97 -5.94
C PHE A 930 -15.18 -40.35 -6.13
N TYR A 931 -16.05 -41.35 -6.22
CA TYR A 931 -15.73 -42.78 -6.17
C TYR A 931 -16.44 -43.54 -7.31
N ASN A 932 -15.98 -44.74 -7.63
CA ASN A 932 -16.66 -45.67 -8.53
C ASN A 932 -16.37 -47.11 -8.11
N SER A 933 -17.28 -47.70 -7.35
CA SER A 933 -17.11 -49.06 -6.80
C SER A 933 -17.02 -50.18 -7.85
N ALA A 934 -17.41 -49.89 -9.10
CA ALA A 934 -17.30 -50.80 -10.25
C ALA A 934 -16.05 -50.55 -11.13
N GLY A 935 -15.27 -49.50 -10.84
CA GLY A 935 -14.07 -49.13 -11.59
C GLY A 935 -12.84 -49.99 -11.24
N ALA A 936 -11.87 -50.05 -12.17
CA ALA A 936 -10.57 -50.66 -11.91
C ALA A 936 -9.69 -49.83 -10.95
N VAL A 937 -9.94 -48.51 -10.92
CA VAL A 937 -9.45 -47.57 -9.91
C VAL A 937 -10.70 -46.93 -9.28
N PRO A 938 -11.15 -47.37 -8.10
CA PRO A 938 -12.38 -46.85 -7.51
C PRO A 938 -12.28 -45.40 -7.02
N GLU A 939 -11.10 -44.96 -6.61
CA GLU A 939 -10.86 -43.63 -6.02
C GLU A 939 -10.71 -42.56 -7.13
N LEU A 940 -11.83 -42.14 -7.73
CA LEU A 940 -11.83 -41.21 -8.87
C LEU A 940 -11.18 -39.86 -8.56
N HIS A 941 -11.23 -39.37 -7.32
CA HIS A 941 -10.51 -38.15 -6.95
C HIS A 941 -8.99 -38.31 -7.18
N GLY A 942 -8.41 -39.42 -6.69
CA GLY A 942 -7.00 -39.75 -6.91
C GLY A 942 -6.65 -39.98 -8.38
N LEU A 943 -7.56 -40.54 -9.16
CA LEU A 943 -7.37 -40.70 -10.61
C LEU A 943 -7.13 -39.34 -11.30
N HIS A 944 -7.88 -38.30 -10.93
CA HIS A 944 -7.73 -36.99 -11.58
C HIS A 944 -6.55 -36.19 -11.03
N VAL A 945 -6.37 -36.10 -9.70
CA VAL A 945 -5.34 -35.20 -9.13
C VAL A 945 -3.96 -35.84 -8.96
N ARG A 946 -3.87 -37.17 -8.78
CA ARG A 946 -2.59 -37.88 -8.63
C ARG A 946 -2.13 -38.53 -9.92
N VAL A 947 -3.00 -39.31 -10.59
CA VAL A 947 -2.60 -40.08 -11.79
C VAL A 947 -2.62 -39.20 -13.05
N HIS A 948 -3.56 -38.25 -13.14
CA HIS A 948 -3.62 -37.28 -14.25
C HIS A 948 -3.09 -35.88 -13.90
N GLY A 949 -2.64 -35.67 -12.66
CA GLY A 949 -1.95 -34.44 -12.25
C GLY A 949 -2.78 -33.14 -12.34
N PHE A 950 -4.11 -33.21 -12.34
CA PHE A 950 -4.97 -32.01 -12.41
C PHE A 950 -4.93 -31.23 -11.08
N GLY A 951 -4.70 -29.92 -11.17
CA GLY A 951 -4.70 -29.01 -10.03
C GLY A 951 -6.08 -28.86 -9.38
N CYS A 952 -6.11 -28.56 -8.08
CA CYS A 952 -7.35 -28.40 -7.32
C CYS A 952 -8.27 -27.31 -7.89
N ALA A 953 -7.69 -26.17 -8.30
CA ALA A 953 -8.39 -25.04 -8.90
C ALA A 953 -9.01 -25.34 -10.30
N SER A 954 -8.65 -26.47 -10.90
CA SER A 954 -9.18 -26.92 -12.19
C SER A 954 -10.61 -27.44 -12.03
N CYS A 955 -10.91 -28.08 -10.89
CA CYS A 955 -12.26 -28.58 -10.57
C CYS A 955 -13.00 -27.69 -9.57
N HIS A 956 -12.28 -27.02 -8.66
CA HIS A 956 -12.88 -26.34 -7.51
C HIS A 956 -12.79 -24.81 -7.53
N VAL A 957 -13.79 -24.16 -6.95
CA VAL A 957 -13.75 -22.75 -6.52
C VAL A 957 -13.20 -22.67 -5.09
N SER A 958 -12.51 -21.56 -4.77
CA SER A 958 -11.86 -21.38 -3.46
C SER A 958 -12.81 -20.94 -2.34
N HIS A 959 -13.95 -20.31 -2.67
CA HIS A 959 -14.88 -19.72 -1.71
C HIS A 959 -16.23 -20.45 -1.70
N GLY A 960 -16.98 -20.41 -2.80
CA GLY A 960 -18.26 -21.08 -2.88
C GLY A 960 -18.88 -21.02 -4.27
N SER A 961 -19.83 -21.91 -4.52
CA SER A 961 -20.55 -22.06 -5.79
C SER A 961 -22.05 -21.90 -5.56
N PRO A 962 -22.73 -20.95 -6.23
CA PRO A 962 -24.16 -20.74 -6.05
C PRO A 962 -25.02 -21.95 -6.45
N THR A 963 -24.61 -22.70 -7.49
CA THR A 963 -25.38 -23.81 -8.06
C THR A 963 -24.81 -25.18 -7.71
N GLU A 964 -23.48 -25.32 -7.64
CA GLU A 964 -22.84 -26.62 -7.45
C GLU A 964 -22.52 -26.90 -5.99
N ALA A 965 -22.72 -28.14 -5.57
CA ALA A 965 -22.23 -28.57 -4.26
C ALA A 965 -20.74 -28.95 -4.31
N ARG A 966 -20.12 -29.14 -3.13
CA ARG A 966 -18.72 -29.57 -2.97
C ARG A 966 -17.67 -28.62 -3.59
N LEU A 967 -18.00 -27.34 -3.67
CA LEU A 967 -17.15 -26.28 -4.22
C LEU A 967 -16.72 -26.55 -5.67
N ILE A 968 -17.53 -27.28 -6.45
CA ILE A 968 -17.23 -27.55 -7.85
C ILE A 968 -17.55 -26.29 -8.67
N ARG A 969 -16.75 -26.04 -9.71
CA ARG A 969 -17.02 -24.95 -10.67
C ARG A 969 -18.20 -25.33 -11.58
N ASP A 970 -19.06 -24.37 -11.85
CA ASP A 970 -20.18 -24.50 -12.79
C ASP A 970 -19.72 -24.83 -14.22
N ASP A 971 -18.59 -24.26 -14.66
CA ASP A 971 -17.99 -24.50 -15.98
C ASP A 971 -17.38 -25.91 -16.16
N VAL A 972 -17.22 -26.69 -15.09
CA VAL A 972 -16.67 -28.06 -15.14
C VAL A 972 -17.72 -29.09 -15.57
N GLY A 973 -18.99 -28.72 -15.75
CA GLY A 973 -20.01 -29.61 -16.35
C GLY A 973 -20.20 -30.92 -15.59
N PHE A 974 -20.17 -30.82 -14.25
CA PHE A 974 -20.26 -31.93 -13.31
C PHE A 974 -21.71 -32.08 -12.82
N VAL A 975 -22.25 -33.29 -12.89
CA VAL A 975 -23.60 -33.61 -12.43
C VAL A 975 -23.50 -34.60 -11.28
N LEU A 976 -24.08 -34.23 -10.14
CA LEU A 976 -24.19 -35.12 -8.98
C LEU A 976 -25.21 -36.23 -9.23
N PRO A 977 -24.96 -37.46 -8.76
CA PRO A 977 -25.91 -38.55 -8.89
C PRO A 977 -27.18 -38.30 -8.07
N ASP A 978 -28.35 -38.36 -8.72
CA ASP A 978 -29.67 -38.43 -8.07
C ASP A 978 -30.01 -39.88 -7.63
N ALA A 979 -29.33 -40.86 -8.22
CA ALA A 979 -29.42 -42.29 -7.94
C ALA A 979 -28.01 -42.92 -7.81
N PRO A 980 -27.84 -44.20 -7.42
CA PRO A 980 -26.51 -44.77 -7.20
C PRO A 980 -25.55 -44.79 -8.41
N ASP A 981 -26.05 -44.62 -9.65
CA ASP A 981 -25.31 -44.90 -10.89
C ASP A 981 -25.43 -43.83 -12.00
N ASP A 982 -25.91 -42.60 -11.70
CA ASP A 982 -26.31 -41.61 -12.73
C ASP A 982 -25.53 -40.28 -12.77
N GLY A 983 -24.58 -40.07 -11.85
CA GLY A 983 -23.69 -38.91 -11.82
C GLY A 983 -22.77 -38.87 -13.04
N SER A 984 -22.37 -37.69 -13.52
CA SER A 984 -21.51 -37.59 -14.70
C SER A 984 -20.74 -36.30 -14.90
N CYS A 985 -19.62 -36.39 -15.60
CA CYS A 985 -18.93 -35.26 -16.22
C CYS A 985 -19.23 -35.23 -17.73
N THR A 986 -19.49 -34.04 -18.30
CA THR A 986 -19.76 -33.84 -19.74
C THR A 986 -19.00 -32.64 -20.32
N ASN A 987 -17.74 -32.46 -19.92
CA ASN A 987 -16.95 -31.25 -20.18
C ASN A 987 -15.81 -31.45 -21.20
N VAL A 988 -15.05 -30.38 -21.44
CA VAL A 988 -13.89 -30.35 -22.36
C VAL A 988 -12.78 -31.34 -22.00
N CYS A 989 -12.63 -31.71 -20.72
CA CYS A 989 -11.63 -32.68 -20.26
C CYS A 989 -11.94 -34.13 -20.70
N HIS A 990 -13.18 -34.42 -21.13
CA HIS A 990 -13.61 -35.73 -21.62
C HIS A 990 -13.96 -35.66 -23.12
N THR A 991 -12.94 -35.85 -23.96
CA THR A 991 -13.09 -35.81 -25.41
C THR A 991 -14.11 -36.83 -25.93
N GLY A 992 -14.94 -36.40 -26.89
CA GLY A 992 -15.98 -37.25 -27.51
C GLY A 992 -17.38 -37.16 -26.90
N GLY A 993 -17.60 -36.34 -25.86
CA GLY A 993 -18.95 -36.07 -25.32
C GLY A 993 -19.62 -37.27 -24.64
N ALA A 994 -18.84 -38.29 -24.26
CA ALA A 994 -19.34 -39.47 -23.58
C ALA A 994 -19.70 -39.13 -22.12
N LYS A 995 -20.96 -39.35 -21.73
CA LYS A 995 -21.40 -39.24 -20.33
C LYS A 995 -20.70 -40.34 -19.50
N HIS A 996 -19.65 -39.99 -18.77
CA HIS A 996 -18.95 -40.92 -17.88
C HIS A 996 -19.70 -41.09 -16.55
N ALA A 997 -20.29 -42.26 -16.31
CA ALA A 997 -21.06 -42.55 -15.10
C ALA A 997 -20.16 -42.88 -13.88
N TYR A 998 -20.55 -42.44 -12.68
CA TYR A 998 -19.90 -42.80 -11.41
C TYR A 998 -20.90 -43.01 -10.27
N THR A 999 -20.45 -43.61 -9.16
CA THR A 999 -21.31 -44.09 -8.05
C THR A 999 -20.98 -43.41 -6.72
N ARG A 1000 -21.95 -43.25 -5.81
CA ARG A 1000 -21.67 -42.76 -4.44
C ARG A 1000 -21.06 -43.81 -3.52
#